data_AF-A0A965ABZ8-F1
#
_entry.id   AF-A0A965ABZ8-F1
#
_cell.length_a   1.000
_cell.length_b   1.000
_cell.length_c   1.000
_cell.angle_alpha   90.00
_cell.angle_beta   90.00
_cell.angle_gamma   90.00
#
_symmetry.space_group_name_H-M   'P 1'
#
loop_
_entity.id
_entity.type
_entity.pdbx_description
1 polymer ?
#
loop_
_entity_poly.entity_id
_entity_poly.type
_entity_poly.pdbx_seq_one_letter_code
_entity_poly.pdbx_strand_id
1 'polypeptide(L)'
;MAQVTDAFTDDDFTTNPVWQGNGAKFRINDLGQLQLNDNLAATSYLSTPFVTNTLDNYEWRFYIRMTFSPSNNNFARVYLTSDNENLTTPLNGYYLQFGETGSNDAVQLFRQNGLASVPVCRASDGQIANSFEIWIKVNRDASGNWQLHTAADQNGDYILAASGADATYNSSVFMGVRCTYTASNANKFFFDDFFAGDPSLDNTIPELTEIEATSENTIALTFSEKITTQSASTTSNYLLNNLQQPTTASLLTDEKTVELTFEEAFENASTNVLTVQGIADLAGNAMSVEEVEFFFFQQQAIQNRDIIFSEIMADPNPPQALPEAEFIEIFNRSTKVINLSNVKLIDAGGEVALPEYFLFPNAYALLTSNTSAQLFNNIENVIGVTGFPTLNNTGEMLLLKDLNDQTIDSLNYDDDWYQDNEKKGGGFSLERINQHNFCVADADNWRATQAESGGSPGTQNTLLNNTPDTEPPVVTTIAVETTNRIRIAFSENLQQELPTADQFVFEPTVSIQSLLFAEGNSSLVDIYFEGTLQSGVIYQLKTSSIKDCAGNASAPLQSAGTFVLAEQASFRDIIITEILPDPSPVVNLPETEYIELYNRSNKTINLKDFIITDGSSRGTIPGYVLSPNQYVLLISETTTTQYFDNIANKVLVKNFPSLNNAGETISLLDSTDQRLDSISYNLEWYQDEDKQTGGWSLER
;
A
#
# COMPACT_ATOMS: atom_id res chain seq x y z
N MET A 1 -14.61 -26.71 -53.57
CA MET A 1 -15.53 -25.59 -53.83
C MET A 1 -14.99 -24.85 -55.04
N ALA A 2 -15.85 -24.37 -55.93
CA ALA A 2 -15.37 -23.67 -57.13
C ALA A 2 -15.08 -22.23 -56.75
N GLN A 3 -13.84 -21.81 -57.00
CA GLN A 3 -13.40 -20.44 -56.83
C GLN A 3 -13.00 -19.90 -58.20
N VAL A 4 -13.40 -18.67 -58.50
CA VAL A 4 -12.91 -17.89 -59.63
C VAL A 4 -12.13 -16.72 -59.03
N THR A 5 -10.91 -16.50 -59.51
CA THR A 5 -10.12 -15.31 -59.17
C THR A 5 -9.37 -14.88 -60.42
N ASP A 6 -9.56 -13.63 -60.82
CA ASP A 6 -8.92 -13.06 -62.00
C ASP A 6 -8.76 -11.54 -61.85
N ALA A 7 -7.52 -11.10 -61.73
CA ALA A 7 -7.15 -9.68 -61.69
C ALA A 7 -6.48 -9.24 -63.00
N PHE A 8 -6.50 -10.10 -64.04
CA PHE A 8 -5.94 -9.87 -65.37
C PHE A 8 -4.48 -9.35 -65.39
N THR A 9 -3.74 -9.55 -64.29
CA THR A 9 -2.36 -9.05 -64.11
C THR A 9 -1.33 -9.74 -65.01
N ASP A 10 -1.74 -10.81 -65.68
CA ASP A 10 -0.95 -11.56 -66.66
C ASP A 10 -1.21 -11.10 -68.11
N ASP A 11 -1.96 -10.00 -68.30
CA ASP A 11 -2.35 -9.43 -69.59
C ASP A 11 -3.18 -10.39 -70.47
N ASP A 12 -3.83 -11.41 -69.88
CA ASP A 12 -4.61 -12.43 -70.56
C ASP A 12 -5.99 -12.61 -69.91
N PHE A 13 -6.99 -12.98 -70.71
CA PHE A 13 -8.30 -13.48 -70.21
C PHE A 13 -8.64 -14.85 -70.81
N THR A 14 -7.75 -15.42 -71.62
CA THR A 14 -7.98 -16.68 -72.32
C THR A 14 -7.44 -17.89 -71.56
N THR A 15 -6.65 -17.67 -70.51
CA THR A 15 -6.13 -18.72 -69.63
C THR A 15 -6.19 -18.30 -68.16
N ASN A 16 -6.46 -19.28 -67.27
CA ASN A 16 -6.39 -19.17 -65.80
C ASN A 16 -7.01 -17.90 -65.15
N PRO A 17 -8.34 -17.74 -65.17
CA PRO A 17 -9.37 -18.61 -65.75
C PRO A 17 -9.65 -18.33 -67.24
N VAL A 18 -10.27 -19.29 -67.93
CA VAL A 18 -10.64 -19.12 -69.34
C VAL A 18 -11.94 -18.34 -69.45
N TRP A 19 -11.91 -17.15 -70.04
CA TRP A 19 -13.11 -16.41 -70.45
C TRP A 19 -13.47 -16.69 -71.91
N GLN A 20 -14.74 -17.00 -72.16
CA GLN A 20 -15.29 -17.46 -73.43
C GLN A 20 -16.46 -16.56 -73.88
N GLY A 21 -16.75 -16.54 -75.19
CA GLY A 21 -17.79 -15.69 -75.77
C GLY A 21 -17.25 -14.79 -76.88
N ASN A 22 -17.54 -13.48 -76.81
CA ASN A 22 -17.13 -12.51 -77.84
C ASN A 22 -15.70 -11.99 -77.64
N GLY A 23 -14.70 -12.86 -77.41
CA GLY A 23 -13.33 -12.46 -77.06
C GLY A 23 -12.66 -11.47 -78.02
N ALA A 24 -12.97 -11.51 -79.33
CA ALA A 24 -12.47 -10.53 -80.30
C ALA A 24 -12.99 -9.09 -80.08
N LYS A 25 -13.97 -8.91 -79.18
CA LYS A 25 -14.56 -7.63 -78.77
C LYS A 25 -14.09 -7.18 -77.39
N PHE A 26 -13.11 -7.85 -76.81
CA PHE A 26 -12.51 -7.49 -75.52
C PHE A 26 -10.98 -7.50 -75.65
N ARG A 27 -10.31 -6.80 -74.74
CA ARG A 27 -8.85 -6.78 -74.60
C ARG A 27 -8.50 -6.56 -73.13
N ILE A 28 -7.32 -6.95 -72.70
CA ILE A 28 -6.70 -6.35 -71.52
C ILE A 28 -6.05 -5.04 -71.96
N ASN A 29 -6.30 -3.95 -71.25
CA ASN A 29 -5.75 -2.63 -71.56
C ASN A 29 -4.41 -2.40 -70.84
N ASP A 30 -3.75 -1.27 -71.11
CA ASP A 30 -2.43 -0.95 -70.52
C ASP A 30 -2.43 -0.80 -68.98
N LEU A 31 -3.61 -0.79 -68.34
CA LEU A 31 -3.78 -0.77 -66.89
C LEU A 31 -4.08 -2.17 -66.30
N GLY A 32 -4.00 -3.23 -67.11
CA GLY A 32 -4.34 -4.59 -66.69
C GLY A 32 -5.85 -4.83 -66.58
N GLN A 33 -6.71 -3.98 -67.13
CA GLN A 33 -8.18 -4.15 -66.98
C GLN A 33 -8.81 -4.82 -68.19
N LEU A 34 -9.79 -5.70 -67.96
CA LEU A 34 -10.66 -6.20 -69.02
C LEU A 34 -11.51 -5.06 -69.58
N GLN A 35 -11.27 -4.71 -70.84
CA GLN A 35 -11.92 -3.60 -71.53
C GLN A 35 -12.69 -4.10 -72.76
N LEU A 36 -13.92 -3.63 -72.92
CA LEU A 36 -14.63 -3.76 -74.19
C LEU A 36 -13.83 -3.05 -75.31
N ASN A 37 -13.72 -3.67 -76.48
CA ASN A 37 -12.95 -3.17 -77.61
C ASN A 37 -13.67 -3.47 -78.94
N ASP A 38 -14.74 -2.74 -79.20
CA ASP A 38 -15.52 -2.82 -80.43
C ASP A 38 -15.64 -1.44 -81.10
N ASN A 39 -16.15 -1.39 -82.33
CA ASN A 39 -16.35 -0.17 -83.11
C ASN A 39 -17.79 -0.02 -83.65
N LEU A 40 -18.65 -1.01 -83.44
CA LEU A 40 -20.06 -1.00 -83.82
C LEU A 40 -20.97 -1.05 -82.60
N ALA A 41 -22.24 -0.65 -82.77
CA ALA A 41 -23.24 -0.88 -81.73
C ALA A 41 -23.58 -2.37 -81.69
N ALA A 42 -23.52 -2.98 -80.50
CA ALA A 42 -23.74 -4.41 -80.33
C ALA A 42 -24.09 -4.76 -78.88
N THR A 43 -24.32 -6.05 -78.65
CA THR A 43 -24.27 -6.67 -77.32
C THR A 43 -23.17 -7.73 -77.37
N SER A 44 -22.21 -7.63 -76.46
CA SER A 44 -21.09 -8.58 -76.35
C SER A 44 -20.99 -9.08 -74.92
N TYR A 45 -20.51 -10.31 -74.76
CA TYR A 45 -20.33 -10.93 -73.45
C TYR A 45 -19.02 -11.71 -73.38
N LEU A 46 -18.55 -11.89 -72.16
CA LEU A 46 -17.58 -12.91 -71.78
C LEU A 46 -18.11 -13.64 -70.54
N SER A 47 -17.94 -14.95 -70.50
CA SER A 47 -18.25 -15.78 -69.34
C SER A 47 -17.11 -16.74 -69.03
N THR A 48 -16.98 -17.12 -67.77
CA THR A 48 -16.00 -18.09 -67.31
C THR A 48 -16.69 -19.18 -66.48
N PRO A 49 -16.21 -20.44 -66.51
CA PRO A 49 -16.77 -21.50 -65.69
C PRO A 49 -16.74 -21.14 -64.19
N PHE A 50 -17.90 -21.22 -63.55
CA PHE A 50 -18.09 -21.06 -62.11
C PHE A 50 -19.07 -22.14 -61.64
N VAL A 51 -18.57 -23.37 -61.54
CA VAL A 51 -19.39 -24.57 -61.34
C VAL A 51 -19.51 -24.90 -59.85
N THR A 52 -20.62 -24.53 -59.23
CA THR A 52 -20.93 -24.86 -57.83
C THR A 52 -22.35 -25.41 -57.66
N ASN A 53 -22.49 -26.42 -56.81
CA ASN A 53 -23.77 -27.07 -56.50
C ASN A 53 -24.54 -26.41 -55.35
N THR A 54 -23.90 -25.48 -54.64
CA THR A 54 -24.52 -24.66 -53.59
C THR A 54 -23.99 -23.23 -53.67
N LEU A 55 -24.81 -22.25 -53.28
CA LEU A 55 -24.42 -20.84 -53.10
C LEU A 55 -24.50 -20.44 -51.63
N ASP A 56 -24.41 -21.40 -50.72
CA ASP A 56 -24.47 -21.17 -49.28
C ASP A 56 -23.16 -20.52 -48.83
N ASN A 57 -23.24 -19.30 -48.29
CA ASN A 57 -22.11 -18.51 -47.82
C ASN A 57 -21.08 -18.26 -48.93
N TYR A 58 -21.49 -17.59 -50.01
CA TYR A 58 -20.61 -17.17 -51.10
C TYR A 58 -20.39 -15.65 -51.10
N GLU A 59 -19.19 -15.25 -51.52
CA GLU A 59 -18.80 -13.87 -51.77
C GLU A 59 -18.42 -13.69 -53.24
N TRP A 60 -18.84 -12.57 -53.82
CA TRP A 60 -18.38 -12.07 -55.11
C TRP A 60 -17.74 -10.71 -54.94
N ARG A 61 -16.56 -10.49 -55.52
CA ARG A 61 -15.94 -9.17 -55.64
C ARG A 61 -15.56 -8.88 -57.07
N PHE A 62 -15.68 -7.63 -57.49
CA PHE A 62 -15.16 -7.15 -58.77
C PHE A 62 -15.14 -5.62 -58.80
N TYR A 63 -14.31 -5.11 -59.69
CA TYR A 63 -14.26 -3.71 -60.09
C TYR A 63 -15.05 -3.48 -61.37
N ILE A 64 -15.72 -2.33 -61.47
CA ILE A 64 -16.34 -1.88 -62.72
C ILE A 64 -16.23 -0.35 -62.89
N ARG A 65 -15.88 0.07 -64.10
CA ARG A 65 -15.88 1.47 -64.52
C ARG A 65 -16.57 1.68 -65.86
N MET A 66 -17.38 2.73 -65.94
CA MET A 66 -18.02 3.19 -67.19
C MET A 66 -17.74 4.69 -67.38
N THR A 67 -17.07 5.06 -68.48
CA THR A 67 -16.66 6.46 -68.74
C THR A 67 -17.72 7.27 -69.49
N PHE A 68 -18.99 6.96 -69.23
CA PHE A 68 -20.18 7.61 -69.79
C PHE A 68 -21.36 7.42 -68.83
N SER A 69 -22.39 8.27 -68.94
CA SER A 69 -23.65 8.09 -68.20
C SER A 69 -24.41 6.88 -68.76
N PRO A 70 -24.70 5.85 -67.93
CA PRO A 70 -25.44 4.67 -68.36
C PRO A 70 -26.83 4.99 -68.93
N SER A 71 -27.38 4.05 -69.72
CA SER A 71 -28.72 4.15 -70.30
C SER A 71 -29.25 2.79 -70.75
N ASN A 72 -30.53 2.69 -71.12
CA ASN A 72 -31.10 1.47 -71.74
C ASN A 72 -30.35 0.93 -72.97
N ASN A 73 -29.64 1.79 -73.70
CA ASN A 73 -28.86 1.39 -74.88
C ASN A 73 -27.36 1.27 -74.57
N ASN A 74 -26.93 1.62 -73.35
CA ASN A 74 -25.55 1.56 -72.90
C ASN A 74 -25.49 1.15 -71.42
N PHE A 75 -25.49 -0.16 -71.14
CA PHE A 75 -25.47 -0.70 -69.77
C PHE A 75 -24.65 -1.98 -69.70
N ALA A 76 -24.17 -2.29 -68.50
CA ALA A 76 -23.50 -3.54 -68.20
C ALA A 76 -24.37 -4.44 -67.33
N ARG A 77 -24.20 -5.75 -67.47
CA ARG A 77 -24.62 -6.76 -66.52
C ARG A 77 -23.41 -7.58 -66.10
N VAL A 78 -23.25 -7.75 -64.80
CA VAL A 78 -22.28 -8.69 -64.22
C VAL A 78 -23.09 -9.83 -63.62
N TYR A 79 -23.04 -10.98 -64.27
CA TYR A 79 -23.66 -12.22 -63.82
C TYR A 79 -22.81 -12.82 -62.71
N LEU A 80 -23.38 -12.85 -61.50
CA LEU A 80 -22.80 -13.54 -60.35
C LEU A 80 -22.95 -15.06 -60.52
N THR A 81 -24.07 -15.48 -61.11
CA THR A 81 -24.35 -16.86 -61.48
C THR A 81 -25.13 -16.96 -62.78
N SER A 82 -24.92 -18.06 -63.51
CA SER A 82 -25.64 -18.41 -64.74
C SER A 82 -25.60 -19.92 -64.95
N ASP A 83 -26.71 -20.49 -65.41
CA ASP A 83 -26.81 -21.89 -65.87
C ASP A 83 -26.39 -22.07 -67.34
N ASN A 84 -26.05 -20.97 -68.02
CA ASN A 84 -25.73 -20.94 -69.44
C ASN A 84 -24.48 -20.10 -69.70
N GLU A 85 -23.59 -20.60 -70.56
CA GLU A 85 -22.37 -19.91 -70.99
C GLU A 85 -22.72 -18.61 -71.73
N ASN A 86 -23.73 -18.66 -72.61
CA ASN A 86 -24.07 -17.54 -73.46
C ASN A 86 -25.03 -16.56 -72.76
N LEU A 87 -24.45 -15.51 -72.20
CA LEU A 87 -25.15 -14.47 -71.43
C LEU A 87 -26.11 -13.60 -72.25
N THR A 88 -26.20 -13.79 -73.57
CA THR A 88 -27.13 -13.09 -74.47
C THR A 88 -28.40 -13.88 -74.79
N THR A 89 -28.48 -15.14 -74.35
CA THR A 89 -29.63 -16.03 -74.56
C THR A 89 -30.47 -16.15 -73.29
N PRO A 90 -31.69 -16.73 -73.35
CA PRO A 90 -32.44 -17.05 -72.13
C PRO A 90 -31.61 -17.95 -71.20
N LEU A 91 -31.54 -17.57 -69.93
CA LEU A 91 -30.76 -18.27 -68.90
C LEU A 91 -31.39 -18.06 -67.52
N ASN A 92 -30.94 -18.84 -66.54
CA ASN A 92 -31.31 -18.72 -65.15
C ASN A 92 -30.10 -18.39 -64.28
N GLY A 93 -30.24 -17.43 -63.37
CA GLY A 93 -29.15 -17.00 -62.49
C GLY A 93 -29.39 -15.65 -61.84
N TYR A 94 -28.33 -15.05 -61.28
CA TYR A 94 -28.38 -13.72 -60.68
C TYR A 94 -27.34 -12.80 -61.32
N TYR A 95 -27.72 -11.54 -61.54
CA TYR A 95 -26.82 -10.53 -62.09
C TYR A 95 -27.06 -9.15 -61.47
N LEU A 96 -25.99 -8.36 -61.41
CA LEU A 96 -26.06 -6.94 -61.13
C LEU A 96 -26.18 -6.16 -62.44
N GLN A 97 -27.10 -5.19 -62.50
CA GLN A 97 -27.22 -4.27 -63.62
C GLN A 97 -26.62 -2.91 -63.29
N PHE A 98 -25.92 -2.34 -64.26
CA PHE A 98 -25.31 -1.01 -64.21
C PHE A 98 -25.83 -0.17 -65.38
N GLY A 99 -26.96 0.50 -65.13
CA GLY A 99 -27.65 1.36 -66.09
C GLY A 99 -29.12 1.01 -66.32
N GLU A 100 -29.95 2.04 -66.49
CA GLU A 100 -31.39 1.95 -66.71
C GLU A 100 -31.94 3.17 -67.50
N THR A 101 -33.26 3.42 -67.42
CA THR A 101 -33.88 4.58 -68.05
C THR A 101 -33.94 5.75 -67.07
N GLY A 102 -33.41 6.91 -67.46
CA GLY A 102 -33.56 8.16 -66.71
C GLY A 102 -32.26 8.60 -66.05
N SER A 103 -32.37 9.23 -64.89
CA SER A 103 -31.23 9.75 -64.10
C SER A 103 -31.11 9.08 -62.73
N ASN A 104 -31.85 8.00 -62.50
CA ASN A 104 -31.94 7.33 -61.22
C ASN A 104 -31.01 6.11 -61.14
N ASP A 105 -30.11 5.93 -62.12
CA ASP A 105 -29.28 4.74 -62.25
C ASP A 105 -28.60 4.36 -60.93
N ALA A 106 -28.88 3.14 -60.49
CA ALA A 106 -28.33 2.53 -59.29
C ALA A 106 -27.83 1.13 -59.60
N VAL A 107 -26.95 0.62 -58.75
CA VAL A 107 -26.58 -0.80 -58.78
C VAL A 107 -27.77 -1.62 -58.28
N GLN A 108 -28.23 -2.57 -59.09
CA GLN A 108 -29.40 -3.38 -58.75
C GLN A 108 -29.15 -4.86 -59.03
N LEU A 109 -29.45 -5.71 -58.03
CA LEU A 109 -29.41 -7.15 -58.14
C LEU A 109 -30.73 -7.67 -58.68
N PHE A 110 -30.66 -8.51 -59.70
CA PHE A 110 -31.80 -9.19 -60.31
C PHE A 110 -31.59 -10.70 -60.30
N ARG A 111 -32.68 -11.43 -60.09
CA ARG A 111 -32.82 -12.83 -60.49
C ARG A 111 -33.32 -12.88 -61.94
N GLN A 112 -32.67 -13.65 -62.80
CA GLN A 112 -33.14 -13.93 -64.16
C GLN A 112 -33.82 -15.30 -64.25
N ASN A 113 -35.04 -15.35 -64.80
CA ASN A 113 -35.81 -16.57 -65.08
C ASN A 113 -36.07 -16.66 -66.59
N GLY A 114 -35.18 -17.32 -67.33
CA GLY A 114 -35.19 -17.34 -68.79
C GLY A 114 -35.04 -15.93 -69.37
N LEU A 115 -36.14 -15.30 -69.76
CA LEU A 115 -36.18 -13.93 -70.30
C LEU A 115 -36.62 -12.87 -69.28
N ALA A 116 -37.20 -13.27 -68.15
CA ALA A 116 -37.73 -12.35 -67.15
C ALA A 116 -36.66 -11.97 -66.12
N SER A 117 -36.62 -10.69 -65.73
CA SER A 117 -35.77 -10.20 -64.64
C SER A 117 -36.63 -9.78 -63.45
N VAL A 118 -36.31 -10.28 -62.26
CA VAL A 118 -37.00 -10.01 -61.00
C VAL A 118 -36.05 -9.30 -60.03
N PRO A 119 -36.35 -8.08 -59.57
CA PRO A 119 -35.55 -7.37 -58.57
C PRO A 119 -35.35 -8.15 -57.27
N VAL A 120 -34.15 -8.12 -56.71
CA VAL A 120 -33.82 -8.69 -55.38
C VAL A 120 -33.53 -7.56 -54.39
N CYS A 121 -32.55 -6.71 -54.69
CA CYS A 121 -32.21 -5.54 -53.90
C CYS A 121 -31.62 -4.44 -54.79
N ARG A 122 -31.67 -3.19 -54.33
CA ARG A 122 -31.28 -2.01 -55.11
C ARG A 122 -30.61 -0.97 -54.22
N ALA A 123 -29.47 -0.46 -54.67
CA ALA A 123 -28.76 0.64 -54.02
C ALA A 123 -29.48 1.99 -54.21
N SER A 124 -28.94 3.06 -53.63
CA SER A 124 -29.50 4.41 -53.70
C SER A 124 -29.67 4.92 -55.14
N ASP A 125 -30.81 5.57 -55.41
CA ASP A 125 -31.08 6.24 -56.68
C ASP A 125 -29.98 7.23 -57.06
N GLY A 126 -29.54 7.16 -58.33
CA GLY A 126 -28.57 8.09 -58.90
C GLY A 126 -27.11 7.81 -58.55
N GLN A 127 -26.80 6.75 -57.78
CA GLN A 127 -25.44 6.36 -57.40
C GLN A 127 -24.50 6.22 -58.61
N ILE A 128 -25.02 5.79 -59.76
CA ILE A 128 -24.26 5.57 -60.99
C ILE A 128 -24.85 6.32 -62.19
N ALA A 129 -25.53 7.46 -61.96
CA ALA A 129 -26.18 8.25 -63.02
C ALA A 129 -25.21 9.00 -63.96
N ASN A 130 -23.94 9.14 -63.56
CA ASN A 130 -22.87 9.73 -64.38
C ASN A 130 -21.78 8.69 -64.66
N SER A 131 -20.69 9.07 -65.33
CA SER A 131 -19.50 8.22 -65.39
C SER A 131 -19.05 7.85 -63.98
N PHE A 132 -18.81 6.58 -63.72
CA PHE A 132 -18.53 6.07 -62.39
C PHE A 132 -17.43 5.00 -62.43
N GLU A 133 -16.86 4.77 -61.26
CA GLU A 133 -15.89 3.75 -60.94
C GLU A 133 -16.24 3.24 -59.54
N ILE A 134 -16.40 1.93 -59.37
CA ILE A 134 -16.91 1.36 -58.12
C ILE A 134 -16.41 -0.06 -57.91
N TRP A 135 -16.11 -0.39 -56.65
CA TRP A 135 -15.81 -1.74 -56.21
C TRP A 135 -17.06 -2.36 -55.60
N ILE A 136 -17.36 -3.58 -56.02
CA ILE A 136 -18.56 -4.32 -55.60
C ILE A 136 -18.13 -5.50 -54.75
N LYS A 137 -18.83 -5.70 -53.62
CA LYS A 137 -18.82 -6.95 -52.87
C LYS A 137 -20.25 -7.42 -52.66
N VAL A 138 -20.56 -8.65 -53.03
CA VAL A 138 -21.86 -9.28 -52.78
C VAL A 138 -21.66 -10.49 -51.89
N ASN A 139 -22.37 -10.54 -50.78
CA ASN A 139 -22.42 -11.72 -49.91
C ASN A 139 -23.79 -12.38 -50.05
N ARG A 140 -23.81 -13.71 -50.07
CA ARG A 140 -25.04 -14.49 -49.95
C ARG A 140 -24.89 -15.54 -48.86
N ASP A 141 -25.74 -15.50 -47.84
CA ASP A 141 -25.75 -16.52 -46.79
C ASP A 141 -26.48 -17.81 -47.22
N ALA A 142 -26.39 -18.85 -46.39
CA ALA A 142 -27.08 -20.13 -46.60
C ALA A 142 -28.62 -20.04 -46.60
N SER A 143 -29.20 -18.93 -46.12
CA SER A 143 -30.65 -18.70 -46.15
C SER A 143 -31.11 -17.99 -47.43
N GLY A 144 -30.18 -17.61 -48.32
CA GLY A 144 -30.47 -16.85 -49.53
C GLY A 144 -30.65 -15.36 -49.28
N ASN A 145 -30.14 -14.83 -48.18
CA ASN A 145 -30.05 -13.38 -47.97
C ASN A 145 -28.84 -12.84 -48.73
N TRP A 146 -29.09 -11.86 -49.59
CA TRP A 146 -28.11 -11.15 -50.38
C TRP A 146 -27.79 -9.80 -49.76
N GLN A 147 -26.51 -9.48 -49.65
CA GLN A 147 -26.00 -8.19 -49.19
C GLN A 147 -25.07 -7.60 -50.25
N LEU A 148 -25.50 -6.51 -50.88
CA LEU A 148 -24.73 -5.74 -51.84
C LEU A 148 -23.97 -4.63 -51.09
N HIS A 149 -22.66 -4.64 -51.19
CA HIS A 149 -21.77 -3.62 -50.65
C HIS A 149 -21.02 -2.91 -51.77
N THR A 150 -20.69 -1.65 -51.55
CA THR A 150 -19.92 -0.83 -52.48
C THR A 150 -18.77 -0.11 -51.77
N ALA A 151 -17.64 0.04 -52.45
CA ALA A 151 -16.49 0.81 -51.97
C ALA A 151 -15.98 1.78 -53.07
N ALA A 152 -15.29 2.84 -52.65
CA ALA A 152 -14.72 3.87 -53.52
C ALA A 152 -13.30 3.53 -54.01
N ASP A 153 -12.64 2.55 -53.39
CA ASP A 153 -11.36 1.99 -53.80
C ASP A 153 -11.25 0.51 -53.35
N GLN A 154 -10.24 -0.21 -53.84
CA GLN A 154 -10.03 -1.65 -53.61
C GLN A 154 -9.80 -2.01 -52.14
N ASN A 155 -9.22 -1.10 -51.36
CA ASN A 155 -8.86 -1.29 -49.95
C ASN A 155 -9.86 -0.61 -49.00
N GLY A 156 -10.88 0.04 -49.54
CA GLY A 156 -11.82 0.84 -48.79
C GLY A 156 -12.81 -0.02 -48.01
N ASP A 157 -13.38 0.57 -46.95
CA ASP A 157 -14.46 -0.06 -46.20
C ASP A 157 -15.66 -0.32 -47.12
N TYR A 158 -15.95 -1.59 -47.41
CA TYR A 158 -17.13 -1.97 -48.17
C TYR A 158 -18.39 -1.64 -47.35
N ILE A 159 -19.11 -0.60 -47.76
CA ILE A 159 -20.34 -0.14 -47.09
C ILE A 159 -21.53 -0.91 -47.65
N LEU A 160 -22.40 -1.41 -46.77
CA LEU A 160 -23.66 -2.06 -47.18
C LEU A 160 -24.55 -1.06 -47.93
N ALA A 161 -24.75 -1.30 -49.22
CA ALA A 161 -25.54 -0.45 -50.10
C ALA A 161 -27.00 -0.92 -50.21
N ALA A 162 -27.23 -2.23 -50.20
CA ALA A 162 -28.58 -2.81 -50.22
C ALA A 162 -28.58 -4.26 -49.73
N SER A 163 -29.73 -4.75 -49.28
CA SER A 163 -29.94 -6.19 -49.02
C SER A 163 -31.32 -6.66 -49.48
N GLY A 164 -31.47 -7.96 -49.69
CA GLY A 164 -32.72 -8.59 -50.10
C GLY A 164 -32.62 -10.11 -50.02
N ALA A 165 -33.74 -10.83 -50.03
CA ALA A 165 -33.75 -12.28 -49.90
C ALA A 165 -34.32 -12.94 -51.17
N ASP A 166 -33.56 -13.85 -51.77
CA ASP A 166 -34.03 -14.72 -52.86
C ASP A 166 -33.18 -15.99 -52.92
N ALA A 167 -33.83 -17.15 -52.74
CA ALA A 167 -33.17 -18.46 -52.71
C ALA A 167 -33.54 -19.35 -53.92
N THR A 168 -34.06 -18.76 -55.00
CA THR A 168 -34.63 -19.52 -56.14
C THR A 168 -33.62 -20.39 -56.87
N TYR A 169 -32.43 -19.84 -57.17
CA TYR A 169 -31.32 -20.60 -57.75
C TYR A 169 -30.22 -20.72 -56.70
N ASN A 170 -29.79 -21.95 -56.40
CA ASN A 170 -28.76 -22.22 -55.39
C ASN A 170 -27.51 -22.86 -56.01
N SER A 171 -27.31 -22.74 -57.31
CA SER A 171 -26.16 -23.32 -58.01
C SER A 171 -25.74 -22.40 -59.15
N SER A 172 -24.53 -22.59 -59.64
CA SER A 172 -24.01 -21.87 -60.80
C SER A 172 -23.20 -22.81 -61.70
N VAL A 173 -23.14 -22.50 -63.00
CA VAL A 173 -22.23 -23.15 -63.95
C VAL A 173 -21.26 -22.13 -64.54
N PHE A 174 -21.70 -20.88 -64.72
CA PHE A 174 -20.91 -19.79 -65.29
C PHE A 174 -21.11 -18.50 -64.51
N MET A 175 -20.14 -17.61 -64.61
CA MET A 175 -20.28 -16.20 -64.25
C MET A 175 -19.72 -15.33 -65.38
N GLY A 176 -19.98 -14.03 -65.36
CA GLY A 176 -19.25 -13.12 -66.24
C GLY A 176 -19.95 -11.81 -66.57
N VAL A 177 -19.55 -11.18 -67.67
CA VAL A 177 -19.96 -9.83 -68.04
C VAL A 177 -20.71 -9.80 -69.36
N ARG A 178 -21.71 -8.93 -69.45
CA ARG A 178 -22.44 -8.61 -70.68
C ARG A 178 -22.57 -7.11 -70.81
N CYS A 179 -22.10 -6.56 -71.93
CA CYS A 179 -22.21 -5.15 -72.27
C CYS A 179 -23.19 -4.97 -73.42
N THR A 180 -24.16 -4.05 -73.27
CA THR A 180 -24.99 -3.55 -74.37
C THR A 180 -24.57 -2.11 -74.64
N TYR A 181 -24.24 -1.76 -75.89
CA TYR A 181 -23.60 -0.48 -76.19
C TYR A 181 -23.87 0.06 -77.59
N THR A 182 -23.84 1.39 -77.69
CA THR A 182 -23.79 2.13 -78.95
C THR A 182 -22.35 2.26 -79.46
N ALA A 183 -22.17 2.56 -80.75
CA ALA A 183 -20.84 2.70 -81.35
C ALA A 183 -19.94 3.72 -80.62
N SER A 184 -20.51 4.80 -80.06
CA SER A 184 -19.77 5.84 -79.32
C SER A 184 -19.25 5.39 -77.96
N ASN A 185 -19.75 4.27 -77.42
CA ASN A 185 -19.36 3.73 -76.11
C ASN A 185 -18.78 2.31 -76.21
N ALA A 186 -18.51 1.84 -77.42
CA ALA A 186 -18.03 0.49 -77.73
C ALA A 186 -16.62 0.17 -77.19
N ASN A 187 -15.99 1.10 -76.46
CA ASN A 187 -14.71 0.93 -75.79
C ASN A 187 -14.67 1.51 -74.37
N LYS A 188 -15.83 1.75 -73.74
CA LYS A 188 -15.92 2.51 -72.48
C LYS A 188 -16.39 1.70 -71.26
N PHE A 189 -16.29 0.38 -71.34
CA PHE A 189 -16.61 -0.55 -70.24
C PHE A 189 -15.32 -1.22 -69.79
N PHE A 190 -15.07 -1.17 -68.49
CA PHE A 190 -13.85 -1.69 -67.86
C PHE A 190 -14.25 -2.53 -66.65
N PHE A 191 -13.60 -3.68 -66.48
CA PHE A 191 -13.79 -4.59 -65.36
C PHE A 191 -12.44 -5.12 -64.88
N ASP A 192 -12.34 -5.44 -63.60
CA ASP A 192 -11.11 -5.97 -63.00
C ASP A 192 -11.41 -6.70 -61.69
N ASP A 193 -10.39 -7.31 -61.07
CA ASP A 193 -10.42 -7.87 -59.72
C ASP A 193 -11.59 -8.84 -59.46
N PHE A 194 -11.90 -9.73 -60.40
CA PHE A 194 -12.97 -10.73 -60.22
C PHE A 194 -12.59 -11.74 -59.15
N PHE A 195 -13.48 -11.93 -58.17
CA PHE A 195 -13.45 -13.00 -57.19
C PHE A 195 -14.86 -13.58 -57.04
N ALA A 196 -14.98 -14.89 -57.00
CA ALA A 196 -16.19 -15.60 -56.60
C ALA A 196 -15.79 -16.86 -55.85
N GLY A 197 -16.22 -17.01 -54.60
CA GLY A 197 -15.83 -18.13 -53.75
C GLY A 197 -16.33 -18.00 -52.32
N ASP A 198 -15.75 -18.79 -51.43
CA ASP A 198 -16.05 -18.72 -50.00
C ASP A 198 -15.50 -17.39 -49.42
N PRO A 199 -16.24 -16.70 -48.52
CA PRO A 199 -15.73 -15.54 -47.80
C PRO A 199 -14.44 -15.92 -47.07
N SER A 200 -13.41 -15.07 -47.15
CA SER A 200 -12.21 -15.26 -46.33
C SER A 200 -12.60 -15.16 -44.85
N LEU A 201 -12.54 -16.28 -44.13
CA LEU A 201 -12.73 -16.29 -42.68
C LEU A 201 -11.59 -15.51 -42.03
N ASP A 202 -11.95 -14.60 -41.14
CA ASP A 202 -10.99 -14.00 -40.22
C ASP A 202 -10.53 -15.08 -39.24
N ASN A 203 -9.22 -15.31 -39.20
CA ASN A 203 -8.59 -16.29 -38.31
C ASN A 203 -7.47 -15.65 -37.48
N THR A 204 -7.34 -14.31 -37.47
CA THR A 204 -6.42 -13.66 -36.56
C THR A 204 -6.99 -13.70 -35.15
N ILE A 205 -6.13 -13.87 -34.15
CA ILE A 205 -6.54 -13.80 -32.75
C ILE A 205 -6.20 -12.40 -32.22
N PRO A 206 -6.92 -11.89 -31.22
CA PRO A 206 -6.51 -10.67 -30.54
C PRO A 206 -5.21 -10.92 -29.76
N GLU A 207 -4.22 -10.07 -29.98
CA GLU A 207 -2.93 -10.08 -29.27
C GLU A 207 -2.87 -8.90 -28.31
N LEU A 208 -2.33 -9.09 -27.09
CA LEU A 208 -2.12 -7.97 -26.18
C LEU A 208 -0.93 -7.14 -26.66
N THR A 209 -1.20 -5.88 -27.01
CA THR A 209 -0.20 -4.97 -27.56
C THR A 209 0.37 -3.99 -26.55
N GLU A 210 -0.40 -3.66 -25.50
CA GLU A 210 -0.01 -2.69 -24.49
C GLU A 210 -0.65 -3.00 -23.14
N ILE A 211 0.10 -2.69 -22.08
CA ILE A 211 -0.30 -2.81 -20.69
C ILE A 211 0.19 -1.56 -19.95
N GLU A 212 -0.73 -0.82 -19.33
CA GLU A 212 -0.41 0.43 -18.62
C GLU A 212 -1.12 0.47 -17.27
N ALA A 213 -0.35 0.52 -16.18
CA ALA A 213 -0.89 0.76 -14.85
C ALA A 213 -1.22 2.26 -14.69
N THR A 214 -2.50 2.60 -14.58
CA THR A 214 -2.99 3.98 -14.52
C THR A 214 -3.15 4.49 -13.07
N SER A 215 -3.16 3.58 -12.09
CA SER A 215 -3.20 3.86 -10.66
C SER A 215 -2.58 2.69 -9.87
N GLU A 216 -2.66 2.71 -8.53
CA GLU A 216 -2.25 1.58 -7.68
C GLU A 216 -3.12 0.33 -7.80
N ASN A 217 -4.28 0.40 -8.45
CA ASN A 217 -5.21 -0.72 -8.57
C ASN A 217 -5.92 -0.79 -9.93
N THR A 218 -5.53 0.04 -10.89
CA THR A 218 -6.15 0.11 -12.21
C THR A 218 -5.11 -0.08 -13.31
N ILE A 219 -5.45 -0.89 -14.30
CA ILE A 219 -4.61 -1.17 -15.46
C ILE A 219 -5.45 -1.15 -16.74
N ALA A 220 -4.89 -0.58 -17.80
CA ALA A 220 -5.44 -0.58 -19.14
C ALA A 220 -4.70 -1.59 -20.02
N LEU A 221 -5.46 -2.42 -20.74
CA LEU A 221 -4.97 -3.45 -21.65
C LEU A 221 -5.44 -3.16 -23.08
N THR A 222 -4.53 -2.96 -24.02
CA THR A 222 -4.87 -2.66 -25.42
C THR A 222 -4.59 -3.88 -26.32
N PHE A 223 -5.59 -4.31 -27.09
CA PHE A 223 -5.48 -5.44 -28.01
C PHE A 223 -5.27 -5.01 -29.47
N SER A 224 -4.67 -5.90 -30.28
CA SER A 224 -4.36 -5.66 -31.71
C SER A 224 -5.60 -5.34 -32.56
N GLU A 225 -6.75 -5.90 -32.20
CA GLU A 225 -8.02 -5.78 -32.91
C GLU A 225 -9.22 -5.61 -31.97
N LYS A 226 -10.42 -5.45 -32.55
CA LYS A 226 -11.64 -5.25 -31.76
C LYS A 226 -12.08 -6.55 -31.10
N ILE A 227 -12.42 -6.48 -29.81
CA ILE A 227 -12.78 -7.64 -29.00
C ILE A 227 -14.25 -7.60 -28.56
N THR A 228 -14.82 -8.76 -28.23
CA THR A 228 -16.20 -8.82 -27.74
C THR A 228 -16.32 -8.27 -26.31
N THR A 229 -17.40 -7.54 -26.04
CA THR A 229 -17.72 -7.10 -24.67
C THR A 229 -17.86 -8.27 -23.70
N GLN A 230 -18.36 -9.42 -24.16
CA GLN A 230 -18.54 -10.59 -23.32
C GLN A 230 -17.21 -11.16 -22.81
N SER A 231 -16.23 -11.38 -23.69
CA SER A 231 -14.92 -11.87 -23.29
C SER A 231 -14.13 -10.82 -22.51
N ALA A 232 -14.23 -9.55 -22.91
CA ALA A 232 -13.53 -8.44 -22.25
C ALA A 232 -13.99 -8.24 -20.80
N SER A 233 -15.30 -8.33 -20.52
CA SER A 233 -15.87 -8.09 -19.19
C SER A 233 -15.93 -9.33 -18.29
N THR A 234 -15.42 -10.47 -18.73
CA THR A 234 -15.35 -11.70 -17.91
C THR A 234 -14.12 -11.61 -17.00
N THR A 235 -14.30 -11.29 -15.72
CA THR A 235 -13.19 -11.07 -14.77
C THR A 235 -12.29 -12.29 -14.59
N SER A 236 -12.81 -13.51 -14.74
CA SER A 236 -12.02 -14.76 -14.66
C SER A 236 -11.04 -14.96 -15.81
N ASN A 237 -11.05 -14.09 -16.82
CA ASN A 237 -10.07 -14.07 -17.89
C ASN A 237 -8.75 -13.38 -17.49
N TYR A 238 -8.71 -12.74 -16.31
CA TYR A 238 -7.56 -11.99 -15.82
C TYR A 238 -7.19 -12.46 -14.42
N LEU A 239 -5.89 -12.63 -14.16
CA LEU A 239 -5.38 -13.00 -12.84
C LEU A 239 -4.05 -12.28 -12.57
N LEU A 240 -4.04 -11.38 -11.59
CA LEU A 240 -2.85 -10.63 -11.19
C LEU A 240 -2.04 -11.42 -10.15
N ASN A 241 -0.73 -11.51 -10.39
CA ASN A 241 0.28 -12.22 -9.60
C ASN A 241 -0.13 -13.66 -9.24
N ASN A 242 -0.96 -14.30 -10.06
CA ASN A 242 -1.56 -15.62 -9.78
C ASN A 242 -2.39 -15.67 -8.47
N LEU A 243 -2.88 -14.53 -7.98
CA LEU A 243 -3.53 -14.40 -6.68
C LEU A 243 -4.94 -13.81 -6.75
N GLN A 244 -5.14 -12.74 -7.53
CA GLN A 244 -6.38 -11.97 -7.50
C GLN A 244 -6.98 -11.70 -8.89
N GLN A 245 -8.31 -11.78 -8.98
CA GLN A 245 -9.06 -11.36 -10.17
C GLN A 245 -9.49 -9.90 -9.99
N PRO A 246 -9.67 -9.14 -11.08
CA PRO A 246 -10.19 -7.78 -10.98
C PRO A 246 -11.63 -7.78 -10.46
N THR A 247 -11.98 -6.77 -9.67
CA THR A 247 -13.37 -6.51 -9.24
C THR A 247 -14.24 -6.04 -10.40
N THR A 248 -13.64 -5.34 -11.37
CA THR A 248 -14.31 -4.90 -12.59
C THR A 248 -13.41 -5.07 -13.81
N ALA A 249 -13.99 -5.49 -14.93
CA ALA A 249 -13.36 -5.48 -16.25
C ALA A 249 -14.31 -4.79 -17.25
N SER A 250 -13.90 -3.65 -17.80
CA SER A 250 -14.75 -2.81 -18.67
C SER A 250 -14.09 -2.57 -20.01
N LEU A 251 -14.76 -2.96 -21.09
CA LEU A 251 -14.34 -2.61 -22.45
C LEU A 251 -14.62 -1.12 -22.72
N LEU A 252 -13.61 -0.39 -23.19
CA LEU A 252 -13.72 1.02 -23.53
C LEU A 252 -14.36 1.22 -24.92
N THR A 253 -14.66 2.48 -25.26
CA THR A 253 -15.42 2.84 -26.47
C THR A 253 -14.70 2.58 -27.79
N ASP A 254 -13.39 2.35 -27.76
CA ASP A 254 -12.60 1.95 -28.94
C ASP A 254 -12.79 0.47 -29.31
N GLU A 255 -13.44 -0.30 -28.43
CA GLU A 255 -13.66 -1.75 -28.54
C GLU A 255 -12.36 -2.56 -28.59
N LYS A 256 -11.23 -1.96 -28.17
CA LYS A 256 -9.90 -2.58 -28.14
C LYS A 256 -9.25 -2.55 -26.76
N THR A 257 -9.64 -1.61 -25.91
CA THR A 257 -8.99 -1.39 -24.62
C THR A 257 -9.88 -1.88 -23.49
N VAL A 258 -9.32 -2.67 -22.57
CA VAL A 258 -10.02 -3.12 -21.35
C VAL A 258 -9.40 -2.44 -20.14
N GLU A 259 -10.22 -1.76 -19.35
CA GLU A 259 -9.84 -1.25 -18.04
C GLU A 259 -10.19 -2.27 -16.97
N LEU A 260 -9.18 -2.69 -16.20
CA LEU A 260 -9.33 -3.60 -15.06
C LEU A 260 -9.11 -2.82 -13.77
N THR A 261 -9.97 -3.05 -12.78
CA THR A 261 -9.79 -2.53 -11.42
C THR A 261 -9.69 -3.68 -10.44
N PHE A 262 -8.70 -3.64 -9.55
CA PHE A 262 -8.43 -4.64 -8.51
C PHE A 262 -8.86 -4.13 -7.12
N GLU A 263 -9.10 -5.07 -6.20
CA GLU A 263 -9.45 -4.73 -4.81
C GLU A 263 -8.19 -4.31 -4.04
N GLU A 264 -7.13 -5.10 -4.17
CA GLU A 264 -5.84 -4.84 -3.53
C GLU A 264 -4.91 -4.11 -4.49
N ALA A 265 -4.08 -3.22 -3.94
CA ALA A 265 -3.10 -2.49 -4.71
C ALA A 265 -2.01 -3.42 -5.31
N PHE A 266 -1.41 -2.98 -6.42
CA PHE A 266 -0.27 -3.62 -7.04
C PHE A 266 0.94 -3.63 -6.10
N GLU A 267 1.83 -4.59 -6.27
CA GLU A 267 3.11 -4.57 -5.55
C GLU A 267 3.92 -3.36 -6.01
N ASN A 268 4.10 -2.40 -5.11
CA ASN A 268 4.80 -1.15 -5.38
C ASN A 268 6.32 -1.38 -5.51
N ALA A 269 6.95 -0.67 -6.43
CA ALA A 269 8.36 -0.80 -6.78
C ALA A 269 8.77 -2.23 -7.16
N SER A 270 7.83 -3.00 -7.72
CA SER A 270 8.01 -4.40 -8.09
C SER A 270 7.47 -4.67 -9.51
N THR A 271 7.99 -5.73 -10.12
CA THR A 271 7.42 -6.27 -11.37
C THR A 271 6.24 -7.16 -11.00
N ASN A 272 5.07 -6.80 -11.48
CA ASN A 272 3.83 -7.55 -11.35
C ASN A 272 3.61 -8.37 -12.63
N VAL A 273 2.88 -9.48 -12.51
CA VAL A 273 2.57 -10.40 -13.62
C VAL A 273 1.06 -10.48 -13.77
N LEU A 274 0.53 -10.17 -14.94
CA LEU A 274 -0.86 -10.36 -15.27
C LEU A 274 -1.02 -11.56 -16.22
N THR A 275 -1.78 -12.56 -15.80
CA THR A 275 -2.23 -13.64 -16.69
C THR A 275 -3.52 -13.22 -17.38
N VAL A 276 -3.54 -13.27 -18.72
CA VAL A 276 -4.69 -12.95 -19.58
C VAL A 276 -5.05 -14.17 -20.43
N GLN A 277 -6.34 -14.48 -20.58
CA GLN A 277 -6.77 -15.62 -21.41
C GLN A 277 -8.18 -15.44 -21.98
N GLY A 278 -8.47 -16.12 -23.09
CA GLY A 278 -9.85 -16.28 -23.57
C GLY A 278 -10.53 -14.99 -24.06
N ILE A 279 -9.76 -13.93 -24.31
CA ILE A 279 -10.23 -12.72 -24.99
C ILE A 279 -10.49 -13.05 -26.45
N ALA A 280 -11.69 -12.75 -26.94
CA ALA A 280 -12.14 -13.10 -28.29
C ALA A 280 -12.44 -11.87 -29.12
N ASP A 281 -12.11 -11.93 -30.41
CA ASP A 281 -12.48 -10.93 -31.42
C ASP A 281 -13.97 -11.03 -31.82
N LEU A 282 -14.40 -10.16 -32.74
CA LEU A 282 -15.78 -10.17 -33.27
C LEU A 282 -16.07 -11.37 -34.19
N ALA A 283 -15.05 -12.07 -34.69
CA ALA A 283 -15.18 -13.28 -35.52
C ALA A 283 -15.26 -14.57 -34.67
N GLY A 284 -14.99 -14.48 -33.37
CA GLY A 284 -15.01 -15.59 -32.42
C GLY A 284 -13.65 -16.26 -32.21
N ASN A 285 -12.55 -15.71 -32.74
CA ASN A 285 -11.21 -16.20 -32.49
C ASN A 285 -10.75 -15.73 -31.11
N ALA A 286 -10.35 -16.65 -30.24
CA ALA A 286 -9.96 -16.36 -28.86
C ALA A 286 -8.46 -16.59 -28.63
N MET A 287 -7.81 -15.67 -27.90
CA MET A 287 -6.42 -15.80 -27.50
C MET A 287 -6.22 -16.97 -26.52
N SER A 288 -5.03 -17.59 -26.58
CA SER A 288 -4.57 -18.51 -25.54
C SER A 288 -4.17 -17.78 -24.27
N VAL A 289 -3.87 -18.52 -23.20
CA VAL A 289 -3.29 -17.92 -21.99
C VAL A 289 -1.93 -17.28 -22.29
N GLU A 290 -1.73 -16.08 -21.76
CA GLU A 290 -0.51 -15.28 -21.87
C GLU A 290 -0.20 -14.67 -20.49
N GLU A 291 1.07 -14.61 -20.11
CA GLU A 291 1.54 -13.91 -18.91
C GLU A 291 2.34 -12.68 -19.34
N VAL A 292 1.99 -11.52 -18.78
CA VAL A 292 2.56 -10.24 -19.16
C VAL A 292 3.07 -9.52 -17.92
N GLU A 293 4.34 -9.12 -17.96
CA GLU A 293 5.01 -8.39 -16.89
C GLU A 293 4.78 -6.89 -17.04
N PHE A 294 4.51 -6.21 -15.93
CA PHE A 294 4.50 -4.75 -15.86
C PHE A 294 5.12 -4.27 -14.54
N PHE A 295 5.91 -3.21 -14.60
CA PHE A 295 6.51 -2.61 -13.41
C PHE A 295 5.59 -1.52 -12.88
N PHE A 296 5.25 -1.56 -11.58
CA PHE A 296 4.45 -0.52 -10.94
C PHE A 296 5.28 0.22 -9.89
N PHE A 297 5.26 1.55 -9.96
CA PHE A 297 5.88 2.40 -8.96
C PHE A 297 5.01 3.64 -8.71
N GLN A 298 4.65 3.83 -7.45
CA GLN A 298 4.01 5.03 -6.94
C GLN A 298 4.72 5.51 -5.69
N GLN A 299 5.05 6.81 -5.68
CA GLN A 299 5.65 7.45 -4.53
C GLN A 299 4.63 7.56 -3.39
N GLN A 300 5.00 7.05 -2.22
CA GLN A 300 4.20 7.15 -1.00
C GLN A 300 4.75 8.24 -0.08
N ALA A 301 3.87 8.89 0.68
CA ALA A 301 4.28 9.89 1.67
C ALA A 301 5.07 9.24 2.82
N ILE A 302 6.16 9.90 3.22
CA ILE A 302 6.99 9.48 4.35
C ILE A 302 6.22 9.78 5.64
N GLN A 303 6.16 8.81 6.53
CA GLN A 303 5.49 8.89 7.83
C GLN A 303 6.52 8.84 8.97
N ASN A 304 6.05 9.18 10.17
CA ASN A 304 6.85 9.11 11.39
C ASN A 304 7.42 7.69 11.57
N ARG A 305 8.73 7.66 11.86
CA ARG A 305 9.58 6.48 11.97
C ARG A 305 9.69 5.63 10.70
N ASP A 306 9.24 6.02 9.51
CA ASP A 306 9.47 5.19 8.30
C ASP A 306 10.96 4.96 8.06
N ILE A 307 11.76 6.01 8.29
CA ILE A 307 13.21 5.96 8.40
C ILE A 307 13.56 6.20 9.87
N ILE A 308 14.53 5.48 10.39
CA ILE A 308 15.08 5.69 11.74
C ILE A 308 16.60 5.77 11.71
N PHE A 309 17.20 6.47 12.68
CA PHE A 309 18.63 6.36 12.97
C PHE A 309 18.93 4.95 13.50
N SER A 310 19.92 4.27 12.93
CA SER A 310 20.33 2.92 13.32
C SER A 310 21.71 2.87 13.98
N GLU A 311 22.67 3.66 13.51
CA GLU A 311 24.05 3.64 14.01
C GLU A 311 24.67 5.04 13.91
N ILE A 312 25.50 5.43 14.89
CA ILE A 312 26.19 6.73 14.90
C ILE A 312 27.65 6.56 15.33
N MET A 313 28.57 7.04 14.50
CA MET A 313 29.98 7.21 14.83
C MET A 313 30.26 8.70 15.02
N ALA A 314 30.18 9.17 16.27
CA ALA A 314 30.46 10.57 16.62
C ALA A 314 31.94 10.81 16.95
N ASP A 315 32.64 9.81 17.51
CA ASP A 315 34.07 9.92 17.82
C ASP A 315 34.87 8.81 17.13
N PRO A 316 35.32 9.01 15.88
CA PRO A 316 36.05 7.97 15.15
C PRO A 316 37.51 7.78 15.58
N ASN A 317 38.04 8.58 16.53
CA ASN A 317 39.45 8.54 16.91
C ASN A 317 39.66 8.13 18.39
N PRO A 318 40.53 7.16 18.71
CA PRO A 318 41.42 6.44 17.80
C PRO A 318 40.67 5.39 16.95
N PRO A 319 40.90 5.33 15.63
CA PRO A 319 40.16 4.41 14.77
C PRO A 319 40.48 2.95 15.11
N GLN A 320 39.46 2.10 15.02
CA GLN A 320 39.59 0.65 15.08
C GLN A 320 39.87 0.09 13.67
N ALA A 321 38.96 -0.71 13.10
CA ALA A 321 39.08 -1.16 11.70
C ALA A 321 38.30 -0.27 10.71
N LEU A 322 37.31 0.50 11.20
CA LEU A 322 36.62 1.49 10.40
C LEU A 322 37.49 2.72 10.12
N PRO A 323 37.27 3.42 8.99
CA PRO A 323 37.96 4.68 8.70
C PRO A 323 37.75 5.73 9.79
N GLU A 324 38.72 6.63 9.94
CA GLU A 324 38.62 7.80 10.84
C GLU A 324 37.65 8.85 10.25
N ALA A 325 36.35 8.55 10.28
CA ALA A 325 35.29 9.37 9.73
C ALA A 325 34.00 9.25 10.53
N GLU A 326 33.38 10.39 10.81
CA GLU A 326 32.02 10.45 11.36
C GLU A 326 30.99 9.97 10.35
N PHE A 327 29.97 9.27 10.83
CA PHE A 327 28.82 8.88 10.02
C PHE A 327 27.54 8.78 10.85
N ILE A 328 26.42 8.91 10.15
CA ILE A 328 25.09 8.56 10.65
C ILE A 328 24.52 7.49 9.72
N GLU A 329 24.12 6.36 10.26
CA GLU A 329 23.37 5.36 9.52
C GLU A 329 21.86 5.51 9.77
N ILE A 330 21.10 5.37 8.69
CA ILE A 330 19.65 5.34 8.71
C ILE A 330 19.13 4.00 8.16
N PHE A 331 18.00 3.55 8.69
CA PHE A 331 17.33 2.32 8.30
C PHE A 331 15.90 2.60 7.87
N ASN A 332 15.50 2.10 6.71
CA ASN A 332 14.11 2.14 6.27
C ASN A 332 13.35 0.93 6.84
N ARG A 333 12.54 1.16 7.88
CA ARG A 333 11.72 0.13 8.51
C ARG A 333 10.34 -0.04 7.85
N SER A 334 10.01 0.82 6.90
CA SER A 334 8.72 0.80 6.21
C SER A 334 8.73 -0.19 5.03
N THR A 335 7.56 -0.46 4.47
CA THR A 335 7.41 -1.21 3.21
C THR A 335 7.55 -0.32 1.98
N LYS A 336 7.89 0.97 2.15
CA LYS A 336 7.93 1.98 1.09
C LYS A 336 9.34 2.06 0.51
N VAL A 337 9.46 2.32 -0.79
CA VAL A 337 10.72 2.83 -1.37
C VAL A 337 10.77 4.34 -1.15
N ILE A 338 11.76 4.82 -0.42
CA ILE A 338 11.84 6.23 -0.02
C ILE A 338 12.93 6.94 -0.80
N ASN A 339 12.56 8.01 -1.52
CA ASN A 339 13.54 8.91 -2.13
C ASN A 339 14.07 9.88 -1.07
N LEU A 340 15.34 9.76 -0.72
CA LEU A 340 15.99 10.60 0.29
C LEU A 340 16.12 12.06 -0.12
N SER A 341 15.94 12.43 -1.38
CA SER A 341 15.85 13.85 -1.79
C SER A 341 14.67 14.59 -1.13
N ASN A 342 13.71 13.85 -0.58
CA ASN A 342 12.60 14.38 0.22
C ASN A 342 12.89 14.46 1.73
N VAL A 343 14.11 14.18 2.16
CA VAL A 343 14.51 14.10 3.57
C VAL A 343 15.60 15.12 3.86
N LYS A 344 15.49 15.78 5.01
CA LYS A 344 16.51 16.68 5.56
C LYS A 344 17.07 16.09 6.86
N LEU A 345 18.38 16.16 7.03
CA LEU A 345 19.08 15.92 8.29
C LEU A 345 19.31 17.27 9.00
N ILE A 346 19.03 17.34 10.29
CA ILE A 346 19.15 18.56 11.09
C ILE A 346 19.90 18.24 12.38
N ASP A 347 20.87 19.10 12.71
CA ASP A 347 21.60 19.11 13.97
C ASP A 347 21.53 20.52 14.60
N ALA A 348 22.32 20.78 15.65
CA ALA A 348 22.41 22.12 16.23
C ALA A 348 23.08 23.15 15.29
N GLY A 349 23.89 22.69 14.33
CA GLY A 349 24.61 23.50 13.35
C GLY A 349 23.77 23.98 12.16
N GLY A 350 22.68 23.27 11.82
CA GLY A 350 21.74 23.68 10.78
C GLY A 350 20.99 22.51 10.15
N GLU A 351 20.46 22.73 8.94
CA GLU A 351 19.77 21.72 8.15
C GLU A 351 20.52 21.43 6.85
N VAL A 352 20.53 20.17 6.44
CA VAL A 352 21.08 19.70 5.17
C VAL A 352 20.08 18.78 4.47
N ALA A 353 19.82 19.05 3.18
CA ALA A 353 19.01 18.15 2.35
C ALA A 353 19.85 16.94 1.94
N LEU A 354 19.27 15.75 2.02
CA LEU A 354 19.93 14.54 1.52
C LEU A 354 19.86 14.50 -0.02
N PRO A 355 20.85 13.90 -0.70
CA PRO A 355 20.83 13.74 -2.16
C PRO A 355 19.77 12.71 -2.59
N GLU A 356 19.47 12.69 -3.89
CA GLU A 356 18.60 11.64 -4.46
C GLU A 356 19.22 10.26 -4.27
N TYR A 357 18.47 9.41 -3.58
CA TYR A 357 18.79 8.01 -3.36
C TYR A 357 17.50 7.27 -3.01
N PHE A 358 17.26 6.12 -3.64
CA PHE A 358 16.08 5.31 -3.38
C PHE A 358 16.40 4.25 -2.31
N LEU A 359 16.02 4.54 -1.08
CA LEU A 359 16.18 3.65 0.05
C LEU A 359 15.04 2.63 0.07
N PHE A 360 15.35 1.37 -0.28
CA PHE A 360 14.39 0.27 -0.34
C PHE A 360 13.93 -0.19 1.06
N PRO A 361 12.79 -0.89 1.17
CA PRO A 361 12.34 -1.50 2.42
C PRO A 361 13.42 -2.38 3.05
N ASN A 362 13.59 -2.26 4.37
CA ASN A 362 14.57 -3.02 5.16
C ASN A 362 16.04 -2.78 4.75
N ALA A 363 16.34 -1.69 4.07
CA ALA A 363 17.70 -1.31 3.70
C ALA A 363 18.29 -0.25 4.64
N TYR A 364 19.61 -0.31 4.83
CA TYR A 364 20.42 0.68 5.53
C TYR A 364 21.06 1.64 4.52
N ALA A 365 21.24 2.89 4.91
CA ALA A 365 22.08 3.86 4.19
C ALA A 365 22.99 4.61 5.16
N LEU A 366 24.26 4.71 4.76
CA LEU A 366 25.31 5.38 5.52
C LEU A 366 25.47 6.82 5.04
N LEU A 367 25.11 7.79 5.86
CA LEU A 367 25.29 9.22 5.59
C LEU A 367 26.64 9.69 6.17
N THR A 368 27.45 10.33 5.33
CA THR A 368 28.75 10.88 5.73
C THR A 368 29.12 12.06 4.83
N SER A 369 30.17 12.83 5.17
CA SER A 369 30.69 13.86 4.26
C SER A 369 31.11 13.28 2.90
N ASN A 370 31.00 14.09 1.84
CA ASN A 370 31.44 13.71 0.48
C ASN A 370 32.90 13.21 0.42
N THR A 371 33.78 13.80 1.23
CA THR A 371 35.20 13.41 1.29
C THR A 371 35.38 12.05 1.97
N SER A 372 34.63 11.79 3.03
CA SER A 372 34.74 10.54 3.79
C SER A 372 34.00 9.38 3.14
N ALA A 373 32.98 9.63 2.31
CA ALA A 373 32.25 8.59 1.58
C ALA A 373 33.19 7.66 0.77
N GLN A 374 34.27 8.22 0.21
CA GLN A 374 35.29 7.47 -0.55
C GLN A 374 36.14 6.52 0.31
N LEU A 375 36.04 6.61 1.64
CA LEU A 375 36.74 5.72 2.57
C LEU A 375 35.96 4.42 2.83
N PHE A 376 34.65 4.43 2.57
CA PHE A 376 33.74 3.32 2.84
C PHE A 376 33.46 2.46 1.58
N ASN A 377 34.49 2.16 0.78
CA ASN A 377 34.34 1.48 -0.52
C ASN A 377 33.76 0.04 -0.47
N ASN A 378 33.66 -0.55 0.72
CA ASN A 378 33.13 -1.91 0.92
C ASN A 378 31.65 -1.91 1.32
N ILE A 379 31.01 -0.74 1.39
CA ILE A 379 29.61 -0.58 1.76
C ILE A 379 28.86 -0.09 0.53
N GLU A 380 27.78 -0.77 0.15
CA GLU A 380 27.04 -0.49 -1.08
C GLU A 380 26.25 0.82 -1.00
N ASN A 381 25.69 1.13 0.18
CA ASN A 381 24.72 2.21 0.37
C ASN A 381 25.31 3.43 1.08
N VAL A 382 26.52 3.86 0.65
CA VAL A 382 27.18 5.05 1.21
C VAL A 382 26.76 6.30 0.45
N ILE A 383 26.31 7.31 1.19
CA ILE A 383 25.78 8.56 0.66
C ILE A 383 26.65 9.71 1.15
N GLY A 384 27.37 10.32 0.20
CA GLY A 384 28.07 11.58 0.43
C GLY A 384 27.09 12.74 0.54
N VAL A 385 27.05 13.41 1.68
CA VAL A 385 26.18 14.54 1.96
C VAL A 385 26.99 15.83 1.90
N THR A 386 26.54 16.77 1.09
CA THR A 386 27.15 18.10 0.98
C THR A 386 26.73 18.97 2.16
N GLY A 387 27.68 19.33 3.03
CA GLY A 387 27.35 20.03 4.28
C GLY A 387 26.91 19.08 5.39
N PHE A 388 27.37 17.81 5.37
CA PHE A 388 27.21 16.89 6.49
C PHE A 388 27.69 17.56 7.80
N PRO A 389 26.92 17.44 8.91
CA PRO A 389 27.26 18.08 10.18
C PRO A 389 28.53 17.49 10.79
N THR A 390 29.15 18.23 11.71
CA THR A 390 30.23 17.72 12.57
C THR A 390 29.61 17.26 13.87
N LEU A 391 29.72 15.97 14.17
CA LEU A 391 29.04 15.36 15.30
C LEU A 391 29.75 15.67 16.62
N ASN A 392 29.01 15.98 17.66
CA ASN A 392 29.56 16.25 19.00
C ASN A 392 29.83 14.93 19.75
N ASN A 393 31.08 14.68 20.13
CA ASN A 393 31.49 13.43 20.81
C ASN A 393 30.72 13.17 22.11
N THR A 394 30.31 14.22 22.83
CA THR A 394 29.60 14.10 24.12
C THR A 394 28.10 13.91 23.98
N GLY A 395 27.53 14.10 22.79
CA GLY A 395 26.08 14.04 22.57
C GLY A 395 25.48 15.29 21.94
N GLU A 396 24.43 15.09 21.13
CA GLU A 396 23.58 16.16 20.58
C GLU A 396 22.24 15.61 20.04
N MET A 397 21.35 16.55 19.66
CA MET A 397 20.08 16.27 19.00
C MET A 397 20.25 16.19 17.48
N LEU A 398 19.78 15.10 16.89
CA LEU A 398 19.63 14.86 15.47
C LEU A 398 18.15 14.69 15.11
N LEU A 399 17.74 15.25 13.97
CA LEU A 399 16.39 15.10 13.43
C LEU A 399 16.45 14.69 11.95
N LEU A 400 15.55 13.80 11.56
CA LEU A 400 15.16 13.58 10.17
C LEU A 400 13.79 14.23 9.94
N LYS A 401 13.67 15.09 8.92
CA LYS A 401 12.39 15.70 8.54
C LYS A 401 12.08 15.50 7.07
N ASP A 402 10.80 15.46 6.74
CA ASP A 402 10.35 15.51 5.35
C ASP A 402 10.40 16.96 4.80
N LEU A 403 10.04 17.14 3.53
CA LEU A 403 9.99 18.47 2.90
C LEU A 403 8.90 19.40 3.47
N ASN A 404 7.93 18.86 4.21
CA ASN A 404 6.88 19.63 4.89
C ASN A 404 7.24 19.92 6.36
N ASP A 405 8.50 19.68 6.76
CA ASP A 405 9.02 19.82 8.11
C ASP A 405 8.35 18.93 9.16
N GLN A 406 7.68 17.85 8.72
CA GLN A 406 7.22 16.78 9.61
C GLN A 406 8.40 15.94 10.06
N THR A 407 8.46 15.63 11.36
CA THR A 407 9.55 14.83 11.93
C THR A 407 9.34 13.36 11.56
N ILE A 408 10.31 12.82 10.82
CA ILE A 408 10.41 11.39 10.50
C ILE A 408 11.04 10.67 11.68
N ASP A 409 12.22 11.10 12.12
CA ASP A 409 12.90 10.54 13.29
C ASP A 409 13.62 11.61 14.11
N SER A 410 13.91 11.28 15.36
CA SER A 410 14.69 12.13 16.28
C SER A 410 15.53 11.26 17.21
N LEU A 411 16.74 11.74 17.51
CA LEU A 411 17.62 11.10 18.48
C LEU A 411 18.44 12.17 19.20
N ASN A 412 18.47 12.13 20.54
CA ASN A 412 19.35 12.99 21.32
C ASN A 412 20.44 12.13 21.99
N TYR A 413 21.46 11.76 21.21
CA TYR A 413 22.48 10.81 21.69
C TYR A 413 23.38 11.43 22.75
N ASP A 414 23.95 10.58 23.60
CA ASP A 414 24.79 10.97 24.73
C ASP A 414 25.92 9.94 24.91
N ASP A 415 27.11 10.41 25.30
CA ASP A 415 28.29 9.55 25.42
C ASP A 415 28.25 8.61 26.64
N ASP A 416 27.34 8.82 27.59
CA ASP A 416 27.09 7.87 28.68
C ASP A 416 26.38 6.59 28.18
N TRP A 417 25.77 6.63 26.98
CA TRP A 417 25.06 5.46 26.41
C TRP A 417 26.00 4.35 25.95
N TYR A 418 27.29 4.64 25.77
CA TYR A 418 28.29 3.62 25.48
C TYR A 418 28.34 2.55 26.60
N GLN A 419 28.11 2.96 27.85
CA GLN A 419 28.23 2.12 29.06
C GLN A 419 29.56 1.34 29.16
N ASP A 420 30.59 1.85 28.50
CA ASP A 420 31.91 1.27 28.41
C ASP A 420 32.92 2.42 28.28
N ASN A 421 33.77 2.59 29.29
CA ASN A 421 34.72 3.69 29.36
C ASN A 421 35.82 3.61 28.28
N GLU A 422 36.12 2.41 27.77
CA GLU A 422 37.11 2.24 26.70
C GLU A 422 36.50 2.62 25.36
N LYS A 423 35.29 2.14 25.06
CA LYS A 423 34.59 2.46 23.80
C LYS A 423 34.14 3.92 23.71
N LYS A 424 33.77 4.51 24.86
CA LYS A 424 33.52 5.96 24.99
C LYS A 424 34.74 6.81 24.62
N GLY A 425 35.95 6.25 24.68
CA GLY A 425 37.21 6.92 24.34
C GLY A 425 37.49 7.08 22.84
N GLY A 426 36.58 6.62 21.98
CA GLY A 426 36.62 6.80 20.52
C GLY A 426 36.89 5.52 19.72
N GLY A 427 36.58 5.57 18.43
CA GLY A 427 36.70 4.48 17.45
C GLY A 427 35.54 3.50 17.43
N PHE A 428 34.48 3.72 18.23
CA PHE A 428 33.31 2.85 18.33
C PHE A 428 32.03 3.64 18.06
N SER A 429 31.08 3.02 17.38
CA SER A 429 29.74 3.59 17.18
C SER A 429 28.76 3.22 18.31
N LEU A 430 27.74 4.06 18.45
CA LEU A 430 26.48 3.71 19.13
C LEU A 430 25.55 3.05 18.11
N GLU A 431 24.95 1.93 18.50
CA GLU A 431 24.00 1.15 17.70
C GLU A 431 22.65 1.08 18.43
N ARG A 432 21.57 1.25 17.67
CA ARG A 432 20.21 0.99 18.16
C ARG A 432 20.01 -0.51 18.41
N ILE A 433 19.49 -0.86 19.58
CA ILE A 433 19.22 -2.24 19.98
C ILE A 433 17.93 -2.75 19.32
N ASN A 434 16.83 -2.01 19.43
CA ASN A 434 15.51 -2.45 18.97
C ASN A 434 14.91 -1.45 17.98
N GLN A 435 14.66 -1.90 16.75
CA GLN A 435 14.11 -1.09 15.66
C GLN A 435 12.59 -0.90 15.75
N HIS A 436 11.94 -1.51 16.75
CA HIS A 436 10.50 -1.50 16.94
C HIS A 436 10.06 -0.98 18.33
N ASN A 437 10.95 -0.98 19.33
CA ASN A 437 10.65 -0.44 20.65
C ASN A 437 11.11 1.03 20.74
N PHE A 438 10.14 1.95 20.68
CA PHE A 438 10.37 3.39 20.79
C PHE A 438 9.84 3.96 22.11
N CYS A 439 9.31 3.12 23.00
CA CYS A 439 8.60 3.56 24.21
C CYS A 439 9.51 3.60 25.42
N VAL A 440 10.66 2.94 25.33
CA VAL A 440 11.76 3.11 26.28
C VAL A 440 12.49 4.42 26.03
N ALA A 441 13.26 4.88 27.02
CA ALA A 441 14.19 5.98 26.81
C ALA A 441 15.24 5.58 25.77
N ASP A 442 15.71 6.54 24.95
CA ASP A 442 16.76 6.24 23.95
C ASP A 442 18.02 5.65 24.61
N ALA A 443 18.35 6.10 25.82
CA ALA A 443 19.44 5.56 26.64
C ALA A 443 19.33 4.05 26.94
N ASP A 444 18.13 3.48 26.90
CA ASP A 444 17.89 2.05 27.10
C ASP A 444 17.85 1.26 25.78
N ASN A 445 17.72 1.96 24.65
CA ASN A 445 17.63 1.37 23.31
C ASN A 445 18.86 1.62 22.43
N TRP A 446 19.93 2.18 22.98
CA TRP A 446 21.19 2.43 22.29
C TRP A 446 22.38 2.01 23.16
N ARG A 447 23.35 1.33 22.55
CA ARG A 447 24.59 0.89 23.22
C ARG A 447 25.77 0.92 22.26
N ALA A 448 26.98 0.88 22.81
CA ALA A 448 28.17 0.70 22.01
C ALA A 448 28.13 -0.63 21.24
N THR A 449 28.53 -0.58 19.97
CA THR A 449 28.73 -1.76 19.12
C THR A 449 29.56 -2.85 19.81
N GLN A 450 29.25 -4.12 19.53
CA GLN A 450 30.08 -5.27 19.90
C GLN A 450 31.04 -5.70 18.78
N ALA A 451 31.02 -5.02 17.63
CA ALA A 451 31.90 -5.35 16.52
C ALA A 451 33.33 -4.94 16.85
N GLU A 452 34.29 -5.85 16.64
CA GLU A 452 35.72 -5.54 16.77
C GLU A 452 36.19 -4.49 15.75
N SER A 453 35.43 -4.27 14.68
CA SER A 453 35.70 -3.22 13.68
C SER A 453 35.49 -1.81 14.20
N GLY A 454 34.77 -1.63 15.32
CA GLY A 454 34.33 -0.33 15.82
C GLY A 454 32.94 0.08 15.35
N GLY A 455 32.20 -0.78 14.65
CA GLY A 455 30.83 -0.52 14.20
C GLY A 455 30.37 -1.51 13.13
N SER A 456 29.10 -1.42 12.73
CA SER A 456 28.43 -2.30 11.77
C SER A 456 27.86 -1.62 10.52
N PRO A 457 28.45 -0.52 9.99
CA PRO A 457 27.81 0.27 8.95
C PRO A 457 27.55 -0.53 7.67
N GLY A 458 26.37 -0.32 7.10
CA GLY A 458 25.81 -1.04 5.96
C GLY A 458 25.21 -2.40 6.30
N THR A 459 25.22 -2.81 7.57
CA THR A 459 24.79 -4.15 8.00
C THR A 459 23.93 -4.11 9.26
N GLN A 460 23.50 -5.27 9.72
CA GLN A 460 22.69 -5.39 10.92
C GLN A 460 23.50 -5.04 12.18
N ASN A 461 22.96 -4.17 13.03
CA ASN A 461 23.53 -3.85 14.36
C ASN A 461 23.84 -5.10 15.19
N THR A 462 24.93 -5.05 15.94
CA THR A 462 25.48 -6.20 16.68
C THR A 462 24.65 -6.64 17.87
N LEU A 463 23.87 -5.73 18.45
CA LEU A 463 22.97 -5.98 19.57
C LEU A 463 21.50 -6.01 19.14
N LEU A 464 21.21 -6.22 17.85
CA LEU A 464 19.83 -6.13 17.37
C LEU A 464 18.91 -7.10 18.12
N ASN A 465 17.88 -6.53 18.74
CA ASN A 465 16.76 -7.22 19.32
C ASN A 465 15.47 -6.65 18.72
N ASN A 466 14.84 -7.39 17.80
CA ASN A 466 13.58 -6.98 17.16
C ASN A 466 12.34 -7.53 17.86
N THR A 467 12.42 -7.96 19.12
CA THR A 467 11.21 -8.34 19.87
C THR A 467 10.29 -7.13 19.97
N PRO A 468 9.04 -7.20 19.45
CA PRO A 468 8.07 -6.13 19.60
C PRO A 468 7.82 -5.87 21.08
N ASP A 469 7.52 -4.61 21.41
CA ASP A 469 6.96 -4.32 22.72
C ASP A 469 5.52 -4.84 22.78
N THR A 470 5.23 -5.68 23.77
CA THR A 470 3.89 -6.23 24.01
C THR A 470 3.38 -5.94 25.42
N GLU A 471 4.19 -5.27 26.24
CA GLU A 471 3.81 -4.92 27.60
C GLU A 471 3.07 -3.58 27.57
N PRO A 472 1.92 -3.45 28.25
CA PRO A 472 1.22 -2.18 28.34
C PRO A 472 1.83 -1.27 29.42
N PRO A 473 1.64 0.06 29.32
CA PRO A 473 2.17 0.99 30.30
C PRO A 473 1.48 0.80 31.66
N VAL A 474 2.28 0.73 32.73
CA VAL A 474 1.81 0.57 34.11
C VAL A 474 2.15 1.82 34.93
N VAL A 475 1.23 2.25 35.79
CA VAL A 475 1.51 3.32 36.75
C VAL A 475 2.52 2.84 37.79
N THR A 476 3.65 3.51 37.88
CA THR A 476 4.72 3.20 38.83
C THR A 476 4.65 4.08 40.08
N THR A 477 4.22 5.35 39.95
CA THR A 477 4.13 6.30 41.06
C THR A 477 2.96 7.27 40.87
N ILE A 478 2.32 7.65 41.97
CA ILE A 478 1.35 8.75 42.03
C ILE A 478 1.81 9.73 43.12
N ALA A 479 2.24 10.93 42.73
CA ALA A 479 2.68 11.97 43.63
C ALA A 479 1.62 13.06 43.76
N VAL A 480 1.33 13.49 45.00
CA VAL A 480 0.48 14.66 45.26
C VAL A 480 1.37 15.89 45.32
N GLU A 481 1.31 16.73 44.29
CA GLU A 481 2.17 17.91 44.14
C GLU A 481 1.58 19.14 44.83
N THR A 482 0.27 19.32 44.71
CA THR A 482 -0.48 20.41 45.34
C THR A 482 -1.86 19.91 45.77
N THR A 483 -2.65 20.80 46.37
CA THR A 483 -4.04 20.49 46.75
C THR A 483 -4.94 20.18 45.55
N ASN A 484 -4.56 20.51 44.32
CA ASN A 484 -5.37 20.30 43.11
C ASN A 484 -4.60 19.64 41.95
N ARG A 485 -3.42 19.08 42.21
CA ARG A 485 -2.57 18.46 41.20
C ARG A 485 -1.92 17.20 41.72
N ILE A 486 -1.99 16.15 40.91
CA ILE A 486 -1.13 14.96 41.05
C ILE A 486 -0.26 14.80 39.82
N ARG A 487 0.86 14.09 40.00
CA ARG A 487 1.72 13.61 38.93
C ARG A 487 1.72 12.10 38.93
N ILE A 488 1.52 11.50 37.76
CA ILE A 488 1.56 10.05 37.55
C ILE A 488 2.80 9.74 36.72
N ALA A 489 3.61 8.78 37.18
CA ALA A 489 4.68 8.19 36.39
C ALA A 489 4.26 6.82 35.86
N PHE A 490 4.55 6.57 34.58
CA PHE A 490 4.36 5.30 33.92
C PHE A 490 5.68 4.53 33.78
N SER A 491 5.60 3.22 33.51
CA SER A 491 6.76 2.35 33.28
C SER A 491 7.53 2.68 32.00
N GLU A 492 6.89 3.39 31.07
CA GLU A 492 7.37 3.69 29.73
C GLU A 492 6.70 4.94 29.15
N ASN A 493 7.18 5.39 28.00
CA ASN A 493 6.62 6.53 27.27
C ASN A 493 5.26 6.19 26.67
N LEU A 494 4.27 7.04 26.96
CA LEU A 494 2.96 6.95 26.33
C LEU A 494 3.00 7.38 24.86
N GLN A 495 1.95 7.04 24.11
CA GLN A 495 1.74 7.60 22.77
C GLN A 495 1.76 9.13 22.78
N GLN A 496 2.04 9.74 21.62
CA GLN A 496 2.15 11.20 21.50
C GLN A 496 0.85 11.94 21.86
N GLU A 497 -0.30 11.29 21.65
CA GLU A 497 -1.59 11.83 22.08
C GLU A 497 -1.77 11.65 23.59
N LEU A 498 -2.05 12.75 24.28
CA LEU A 498 -2.39 12.73 25.71
C LEU A 498 -3.58 11.80 25.97
N PRO A 499 -3.56 10.99 27.04
CA PRO A 499 -4.74 10.27 27.50
C PRO A 499 -5.89 11.23 27.77
N THR A 500 -7.12 10.75 27.65
CA THR A 500 -8.33 11.54 27.91
C THR A 500 -8.80 11.40 29.36
N ALA A 501 -9.55 12.39 29.85
CA ALA A 501 -9.97 12.44 31.25
C ALA A 501 -10.81 11.23 31.70
N ASP A 502 -11.59 10.63 30.81
CA ASP A 502 -12.41 9.44 31.05
C ASP A 502 -11.59 8.15 31.23
N GLN A 503 -10.31 8.16 30.85
CA GLN A 503 -9.39 7.05 31.09
C GLN A 503 -8.84 7.01 32.52
N PHE A 504 -9.10 8.04 33.33
CA PHE A 504 -8.73 8.08 34.75
C PHE A 504 -9.99 8.15 35.62
N VAL A 505 -10.18 7.13 36.44
CA VAL A 505 -11.32 7.04 37.36
C VAL A 505 -10.80 7.11 38.79
N PHE A 506 -11.31 8.07 39.55
CA PHE A 506 -10.95 8.27 40.96
C PHE A 506 -12.09 7.81 41.88
N GLU A 507 -11.74 7.12 42.95
CA GLU A 507 -12.66 6.72 44.02
C GLU A 507 -12.09 7.19 45.38
N PRO A 508 -12.70 8.19 46.06
CA PRO A 508 -13.91 8.91 45.68
C PRO A 508 -13.73 9.82 44.45
N THR A 509 -14.83 10.14 43.76
CA THR A 509 -14.79 10.86 42.48
C THR A 509 -14.27 12.29 42.63
N VAL A 510 -13.35 12.66 41.73
CA VAL A 510 -12.83 14.01 41.53
C VAL A 510 -12.82 14.33 40.04
N SER A 511 -13.29 15.51 39.67
CA SER A 511 -13.31 15.95 38.26
C SER A 511 -11.95 16.48 37.82
N ILE A 512 -11.49 16.02 36.66
CA ILE A 512 -10.27 16.49 36.00
C ILE A 512 -10.59 17.76 35.20
N GLN A 513 -9.79 18.80 35.40
CA GLN A 513 -9.79 20.04 34.62
C GLN A 513 -8.93 19.90 33.36
N SER A 514 -7.71 19.38 33.51
CA SER A 514 -6.78 19.22 32.41
C SER A 514 -5.71 18.16 32.68
N LEU A 515 -5.09 17.71 31.60
CA LEU A 515 -3.99 16.74 31.57
C LEU A 515 -2.84 17.34 30.76
N LEU A 516 -1.61 17.14 31.21
CA LEU A 516 -0.41 17.59 30.50
C LEU A 516 0.70 16.54 30.64
N PHE A 517 1.53 16.38 29.61
CA PHE A 517 2.80 15.69 29.77
C PHE A 517 3.74 16.60 30.54
N ALA A 518 4.23 16.09 31.68
CA ALA A 518 5.08 16.88 32.56
C ALA A 518 6.45 17.08 31.90
N GLU A 519 6.88 18.34 31.79
CA GLU A 519 8.24 18.67 31.33
C GLU A 519 8.57 18.10 29.92
N GLY A 520 7.54 17.85 29.09
CA GLY A 520 7.69 17.25 27.76
C GLY A 520 7.97 15.75 27.75
N ASN A 521 7.93 15.08 28.92
CA ASN A 521 8.15 13.64 29.06
C ASN A 521 6.80 12.89 28.99
N SER A 522 6.63 12.03 27.97
CA SER A 522 5.37 11.30 27.79
C SER A 522 5.17 10.12 28.75
N SER A 523 6.17 9.75 29.55
CA SER A 523 6.00 8.82 30.69
C SER A 523 5.46 9.50 31.95
N LEU A 524 5.35 10.83 31.98
CA LEU A 524 4.89 11.61 33.13
C LEU A 524 3.63 12.41 32.79
N VAL A 525 2.53 12.16 33.51
CA VAL A 525 1.26 12.88 33.31
C VAL A 525 0.90 13.68 34.55
N ASP A 526 0.79 15.00 34.38
CA ASP A 526 0.22 15.89 35.39
C ASP A 526 -1.30 15.97 35.20
N ILE A 527 -2.05 15.66 36.26
CA ILE A 527 -3.51 15.77 36.31
C ILE A 527 -3.90 16.95 37.20
N TYR A 528 -4.57 17.93 36.62
CA TYR A 528 -5.15 19.07 37.32
C TYR A 528 -6.63 18.82 37.56
N PHE A 529 -7.07 19.03 38.80
CA PHE A 529 -8.47 18.86 39.19
C PHE A 529 -9.23 20.19 39.18
N GLU A 530 -10.53 20.16 38.85
CA GLU A 530 -11.43 21.32 38.90
C GLU A 530 -11.61 21.89 40.32
N GLY A 531 -11.36 21.06 41.33
CA GLY A 531 -11.38 21.44 42.74
C GLY A 531 -10.13 20.94 43.47
N THR A 532 -10.13 21.08 44.79
CA THR A 532 -9.04 20.55 45.63
C THR A 532 -9.36 19.16 46.13
N LEU A 533 -8.35 18.30 46.20
CA LEU A 533 -8.35 17.04 46.92
C LEU A 533 -8.74 17.27 48.38
N GLN A 534 -9.53 16.35 48.94
CA GLN A 534 -9.90 16.39 50.34
C GLN A 534 -8.72 15.88 51.19
N SER A 535 -8.28 16.71 52.13
CA SER A 535 -7.22 16.34 53.05
C SER A 535 -7.61 15.09 53.86
N GLY A 536 -6.69 14.15 53.99
CA GLY A 536 -6.86 12.92 54.76
C GLY A 536 -7.66 11.80 54.07
N VAL A 537 -8.23 12.05 52.88
CA VAL A 537 -9.01 11.08 52.11
C VAL A 537 -8.10 10.27 51.19
N ILE A 538 -8.17 8.95 51.27
CA ILE A 538 -7.47 8.03 50.36
C ILE A 538 -8.28 7.92 49.07
N TYR A 539 -7.64 8.27 47.96
CA TYR A 539 -8.16 8.13 46.61
C TYR A 539 -7.56 6.90 45.96
N GLN A 540 -8.39 6.02 45.40
CA GLN A 540 -7.98 4.97 44.49
C GLN A 540 -8.02 5.52 43.06
N LEU A 541 -6.92 5.35 42.32
CA LEU A 541 -6.86 5.58 40.88
C LEU A 541 -7.09 4.26 40.15
N LYS A 542 -8.00 4.28 39.18
CA LYS A 542 -8.13 3.25 38.14
C LYS A 542 -7.85 3.88 36.79
N THR A 543 -7.08 3.19 35.96
CA THR A 543 -6.80 3.60 34.58
C THR A 543 -7.53 2.70 33.61
N SER A 544 -7.86 3.20 32.42
CA SER A 544 -8.53 2.40 31.38
C SER A 544 -7.90 2.62 30.01
N SER A 545 -7.38 1.55 29.42
CA SER A 545 -6.91 1.55 28.03
C SER A 545 -5.85 2.62 27.73
N ILE A 546 -4.99 2.92 28.71
CA ILE A 546 -3.85 3.84 28.50
C ILE A 546 -2.88 3.15 27.55
N LYS A 547 -2.47 3.85 26.49
CA LYS A 547 -1.62 3.30 25.44
C LYS A 547 -0.20 3.83 25.51
N ASP A 548 0.75 2.93 25.32
CA ASP A 548 2.13 3.31 25.01
C ASP A 548 2.28 3.74 23.55
N CYS A 549 3.50 4.13 23.17
CA CYS A 549 3.83 4.53 21.83
C CYS A 549 3.88 3.37 20.79
N ALA A 550 3.91 2.11 21.24
CA ALA A 550 3.88 0.90 20.43
C ALA A 550 2.44 0.41 20.19
N GLY A 551 1.48 1.00 20.89
CA GLY A 551 0.05 0.75 20.78
C GLY A 551 -0.49 -0.27 21.78
N ASN A 552 0.32 -0.78 22.72
CA ASN A 552 -0.19 -1.69 23.74
C ASN A 552 -1.04 -0.90 24.74
N ALA A 553 -2.19 -1.46 25.11
CA ALA A 553 -3.17 -0.79 25.96
C ALA A 553 -3.28 -1.50 27.31
N SER A 554 -3.22 -0.73 28.40
CA SER A 554 -3.51 -1.27 29.75
C SER A 554 -4.94 -1.79 29.85
N ALA A 555 -5.17 -2.74 30.76
CA ALA A 555 -6.49 -3.34 30.93
C ALA A 555 -7.53 -2.28 31.32
N PRO A 556 -8.80 -2.44 30.90
CA PRO A 556 -9.84 -1.47 31.23
C PRO A 556 -10.12 -1.46 32.74
N LEU A 557 -10.22 -0.26 33.30
CA LEU A 557 -10.49 -0.01 34.73
C LEU A 557 -9.55 -0.77 35.69
N GLN A 558 -8.28 -0.90 35.33
CA GLN A 558 -7.24 -1.49 36.16
C GLN A 558 -6.93 -0.58 37.35
N SER A 559 -6.90 -1.15 38.57
CA SER A 559 -6.41 -0.43 39.75
C SER A 559 -4.94 -0.06 39.55
N ALA A 560 -4.64 1.23 39.58
CA ALA A 560 -3.32 1.79 39.30
C ALA A 560 -2.59 2.27 40.57
N GLY A 561 -3.28 2.30 41.71
CA GLY A 561 -2.69 2.66 43.01
C GLY A 561 -3.61 3.53 43.84
N THR A 562 -3.11 3.96 45.00
CA THR A 562 -3.81 4.88 45.90
C THR A 562 -2.92 6.07 46.24
N PHE A 563 -3.53 7.24 46.46
CA PHE A 563 -2.84 8.43 46.93
C PHE A 563 -3.70 9.18 47.96
N VAL A 564 -3.08 10.07 48.72
CA VAL A 564 -3.76 10.89 49.74
C VAL A 564 -3.09 12.25 49.83
N LEU A 565 -3.90 13.31 49.92
CA LEU A 565 -3.42 14.60 50.40
C LEU A 565 -3.28 14.50 51.93
N ALA A 566 -2.10 14.13 52.39
CA ALA A 566 -1.86 13.84 53.81
C ALA A 566 -1.99 15.09 54.68
N GLU A 567 -2.46 14.91 55.91
CA GLU A 567 -2.57 15.97 56.90
C GLU A 567 -1.27 16.13 57.69
N GLN A 568 -0.98 17.35 58.13
CA GLN A 568 0.16 17.58 58.99
C GLN A 568 -0.08 17.01 60.40
N ALA A 569 0.89 16.22 60.85
CA ALA A 569 0.92 15.69 62.21
C ALA A 569 1.10 16.84 63.21
N SER A 570 0.34 16.80 64.29
CA SER A 570 0.51 17.67 65.45
C SER A 570 1.09 16.87 66.62
N PHE A 571 1.54 17.58 67.67
CA PHE A 571 2.08 16.94 68.87
C PHE A 571 1.09 15.89 69.42
N ARG A 572 1.58 14.66 69.55
CA ARG A 572 0.89 13.44 69.96
C ARG A 572 -0.19 12.92 69.01
N ASP A 573 -0.27 13.37 67.76
CA ASP A 573 -1.15 12.70 66.79
C ASP A 573 -0.68 11.27 66.51
N ILE A 574 0.65 11.11 66.43
CA ILE A 574 1.32 9.82 66.41
C ILE A 574 2.09 9.67 67.72
N ILE A 575 1.99 8.50 68.33
CA ILE A 575 2.68 8.18 69.58
C ILE A 575 3.49 6.90 69.42
N ILE A 576 4.56 6.78 70.20
CA ILE A 576 5.30 5.54 70.39
C ILE A 576 4.51 4.70 71.39
N THR A 577 4.07 3.50 70.97
CA THR A 577 3.26 2.58 71.79
C THR A 577 4.04 1.41 72.32
N GLU A 578 5.04 0.94 71.59
CA GLU A 578 5.82 -0.22 71.99
C GLU A 578 7.28 -0.06 71.57
N ILE A 579 8.20 -0.53 72.41
CA ILE A 579 9.63 -0.59 72.12
C ILE A 579 10.20 -1.92 72.60
N LEU A 580 11.03 -2.57 71.79
CA LEU A 580 11.84 -3.73 72.21
C LEU A 580 13.31 -3.31 72.21
N PRO A 581 13.85 -2.82 73.33
CA PRO A 581 15.22 -2.33 73.40
C PRO A 581 16.25 -3.44 73.65
N ASP A 582 15.87 -4.49 74.37
CA ASP A 582 16.73 -5.64 74.63
C ASP A 582 16.07 -6.92 74.10
N PRO A 583 16.39 -7.35 72.87
CA PRO A 583 15.75 -8.53 72.30
C PRO A 583 16.39 -9.86 72.76
N SER A 584 17.41 -9.83 73.63
CA SER A 584 18.09 -11.01 74.17
C SER A 584 17.92 -11.11 75.70
N PRO A 585 17.63 -12.29 76.29
CA PRO A 585 17.48 -13.57 75.61
C PRO A 585 16.19 -13.61 74.78
N VAL A 586 16.22 -14.34 73.67
CA VAL A 586 15.05 -14.50 72.79
C VAL A 586 13.88 -15.13 73.55
N VAL A 587 12.74 -14.42 73.61
CA VAL A 587 11.46 -14.92 74.13
C VAL A 587 10.40 -14.86 73.03
N ASN A 588 10.35 -15.89 72.20
CA ASN A 588 9.38 -16.07 71.09
C ASN A 588 9.36 -15.00 69.99
N LEU A 589 10.09 -13.89 70.14
CA LEU A 589 10.34 -12.86 69.12
C LEU A 589 11.79 -12.95 68.61
N PRO A 590 12.07 -12.53 67.37
CA PRO A 590 13.43 -12.54 66.85
C PRO A 590 14.34 -11.60 67.65
N GLU A 591 15.64 -11.87 67.61
CA GLU A 591 16.68 -11.02 68.22
C GLU A 591 16.84 -9.72 67.42
N THR A 592 15.85 -8.84 67.47
CA THR A 592 15.79 -7.59 66.68
C THR A 592 15.02 -6.51 67.43
N GLU A 593 15.64 -5.35 67.59
CA GLU A 593 14.98 -4.17 68.16
C GLU A 593 13.88 -3.63 67.23
N TYR A 594 12.81 -3.11 67.82
CA TYR A 594 11.75 -2.43 67.08
C TYR A 594 11.10 -1.31 67.88
N ILE A 595 10.44 -0.41 67.15
CA ILE A 595 9.57 0.64 67.70
C ILE A 595 8.22 0.55 67.00
N GLU A 596 7.14 0.49 67.74
CA GLU A 596 5.78 0.59 67.20
C GLU A 596 5.24 2.01 67.36
N LEU A 597 4.64 2.52 66.28
CA LEU A 597 3.93 3.78 66.26
C LEU A 597 2.43 3.55 66.12
N TYR A 598 1.64 4.39 66.79
CA TYR A 598 0.19 4.41 66.68
C TYR A 598 -0.30 5.80 66.29
N ASN A 599 -1.13 5.88 65.27
CA ASN A 599 -1.86 7.11 64.96
C ASN A 599 -3.15 7.18 65.79
N ARG A 600 -3.10 7.95 66.87
CA ARG A 600 -4.24 8.19 67.76
C ARG A 600 -5.16 9.32 67.29
N SER A 601 -4.75 10.06 66.25
CA SER A 601 -5.56 11.14 65.69
C SER A 601 -6.61 10.60 64.71
N ASN A 602 -7.54 11.45 64.32
CA ASN A 602 -8.47 11.19 63.21
C ASN A 602 -7.89 11.58 61.85
N LYS A 603 -6.59 11.92 61.78
CA LYS A 603 -5.92 12.37 60.56
C LYS A 603 -5.26 11.23 59.81
N THR A 604 -5.23 11.29 58.48
CA THR A 604 -4.37 10.39 57.70
C THR A 604 -3.01 11.08 57.48
N ILE A 605 -1.95 10.49 58.03
CA ILE A 605 -0.62 11.12 58.09
C ILE A 605 0.36 10.33 57.22
N ASN A 606 1.10 11.03 56.36
CA ASN A 606 2.23 10.44 55.65
C ASN A 606 3.50 10.62 56.48
N LEU A 607 4.11 9.50 56.88
CA LEU A 607 5.33 9.45 57.69
C LEU A 607 6.60 9.67 56.88
N LYS A 608 6.49 9.89 55.56
CA LYS A 608 7.66 10.16 54.71
C LYS A 608 8.48 11.31 55.31
N ASP A 609 9.78 11.06 55.43
CA ASP A 609 10.79 11.96 55.99
C ASP A 609 10.65 12.27 57.49
N PHE A 610 9.76 11.58 58.22
CA PHE A 610 9.73 11.66 59.68
C PHE A 610 10.97 10.98 60.27
N ILE A 611 11.36 11.40 61.47
CA ILE A 611 12.62 11.04 62.08
C ILE A 611 12.38 10.35 63.42
N ILE A 612 12.99 9.18 63.58
CA ILE A 612 13.09 8.50 64.87
C ILE A 612 14.53 8.67 65.40
N THR A 613 14.68 9.11 66.64
CA THR A 613 16.00 9.44 67.21
C THR A 613 16.08 9.14 68.71
N ASP A 614 17.23 8.63 69.14
CA ASP A 614 17.66 8.49 70.54
C ASP A 614 18.49 9.71 71.03
N GLY A 615 18.69 10.69 70.15
CA GLY A 615 19.57 11.85 70.36
C GLY A 615 21.01 11.67 69.88
N SER A 616 21.45 10.44 69.59
CA SER A 616 22.79 10.13 69.05
C SER A 616 22.76 9.77 67.57
N SER A 617 21.67 9.13 67.14
CA SER A 617 21.39 8.62 65.80
C SER A 617 20.04 9.13 65.31
N ARG A 618 19.86 9.20 63.99
CA ARG A 618 18.65 9.73 63.36
C ARG A 618 18.26 8.80 62.22
N GLY A 619 17.21 8.02 62.46
CA GLY A 619 16.59 7.16 61.46
C GLY A 619 15.51 7.92 60.69
N THR A 620 15.56 7.90 59.36
CA THR A 620 14.57 8.57 58.51
C THR A 620 13.60 7.55 57.94
N ILE A 621 12.31 7.80 58.10
CA ILE A 621 11.24 6.96 57.56
C ILE A 621 11.12 7.22 56.05
N PRO A 622 11.29 6.19 55.18
CA PRO A 622 11.28 6.37 53.72
C PRO A 622 9.90 6.72 53.15
N GLY A 623 8.84 6.38 53.87
CA GLY A 623 7.45 6.68 53.48
C GLY A 623 6.48 5.62 54.01
N TYR A 624 5.37 6.08 54.57
CA TYR A 624 4.25 5.22 54.97
C TYR A 624 3.02 6.08 55.23
N VAL A 625 1.86 5.71 54.69
CA VAL A 625 0.60 6.41 55.00
C VAL A 625 -0.05 5.72 56.20
N LEU A 626 -0.01 6.37 57.35
CA LEU A 626 -0.58 5.87 58.60
C LEU A 626 -2.00 6.41 58.78
N SER A 627 -3.00 5.54 58.58
CA SER A 627 -4.42 5.86 58.74
C SER A 627 -4.81 6.07 60.22
N PRO A 628 -5.96 6.72 60.50
CA PRO A 628 -6.49 6.84 61.85
C PRO A 628 -6.63 5.48 62.55
N ASN A 629 -6.19 5.41 63.81
CA ASN A 629 -6.21 4.20 64.64
C ASN A 629 -5.38 3.02 64.10
N GLN A 630 -4.43 3.27 63.20
CA GLN A 630 -3.53 2.25 62.68
C GLN A 630 -2.20 2.22 63.46
N TYR A 631 -1.66 1.02 63.61
CA TYR A 631 -0.32 0.76 64.12
C TYR A 631 0.65 0.46 62.98
N VAL A 632 1.91 0.86 63.12
CA VAL A 632 3.00 0.52 62.20
C VAL A 632 4.28 0.21 62.97
N LEU A 633 4.95 -0.86 62.56
CA LEU A 633 6.21 -1.31 63.13
C LEU A 633 7.40 -0.69 62.38
N LEU A 634 8.34 -0.09 63.10
CA LEU A 634 9.61 0.38 62.57
C LEU A 634 10.73 -0.59 62.98
N ILE A 635 11.50 -1.05 61.99
CA ILE A 635 12.67 -1.92 62.19
C ILE A 635 13.83 -1.43 61.33
N SER A 636 15.05 -1.81 61.69
CA SER A 636 16.24 -1.47 60.88
C SER A 636 16.15 -2.04 59.47
N GLU A 637 16.57 -1.27 58.46
CA GLU A 637 16.71 -1.76 57.08
C GLU A 637 17.71 -2.91 56.93
N THR A 638 18.64 -3.07 57.89
CA THR A 638 19.62 -4.15 57.92
C THR A 638 19.09 -5.44 58.55
N THR A 639 17.82 -5.46 58.98
CA THR A 639 17.19 -6.64 59.58
C THR A 639 17.11 -7.79 58.58
N THR A 640 17.66 -8.95 58.93
CA THR A 640 17.72 -10.13 58.03
C THR A 640 16.76 -11.27 58.40
N THR A 641 15.99 -11.12 59.48
CA THR A 641 15.03 -12.16 59.90
C THR A 641 13.76 -12.14 59.05
N GLN A 642 13.32 -13.31 58.61
CA GLN A 642 12.07 -13.48 57.86
C GLN A 642 10.81 -13.33 58.73
N TYR A 643 10.96 -13.26 60.05
CA TYR A 643 9.82 -13.14 60.97
C TYR A 643 8.92 -11.96 60.62
N PHE A 644 9.53 -10.81 60.30
CA PHE A 644 8.79 -9.59 59.99
C PHE A 644 8.17 -9.60 58.58
N ASP A 645 8.55 -10.51 57.68
CA ASP A 645 8.07 -10.54 56.29
C ASP A 645 6.54 -10.62 56.21
N ASN A 646 5.91 -11.32 57.15
CA ASN A 646 4.45 -11.50 57.22
C ASN A 646 3.70 -10.36 57.92
N ILE A 647 4.39 -9.35 58.46
CA ILE A 647 3.74 -8.16 59.02
C ILE A 647 3.43 -7.18 57.90
N ALA A 648 2.14 -6.87 57.71
CA ALA A 648 1.67 -5.98 56.66
C ALA A 648 2.05 -4.51 56.92
N ASN A 649 1.88 -4.04 58.15
CA ASN A 649 2.14 -2.65 58.54
C ASN A 649 3.53 -2.52 59.15
N LYS A 650 4.57 -2.67 58.33
CA LYS A 650 5.96 -2.46 58.74
C LYS A 650 6.68 -1.48 57.83
N VAL A 651 7.72 -0.83 58.37
CA VAL A 651 8.60 0.08 57.65
C VAL A 651 10.04 -0.25 58.01
N LEU A 652 10.86 -0.43 56.97
CA LEU A 652 12.31 -0.52 57.11
C LEU A 652 12.89 0.89 57.18
N VAL A 653 13.62 1.18 58.25
CA VAL A 653 14.18 2.51 58.51
C VAL A 653 15.69 2.47 58.38
N LYS A 654 16.21 3.37 57.53
CA LYS A 654 17.64 3.60 57.38
C LYS A 654 18.19 4.33 58.59
N ASN A 655 19.37 3.92 59.06
CA ASN A 655 20.00 4.46 60.27
C ASN A 655 19.09 4.37 61.51
N PHE A 656 18.36 3.26 61.65
CA PHE A 656 17.53 3.01 62.83
C PHE A 656 18.37 3.12 64.13
N PRO A 657 17.88 3.81 65.16
CA PRO A 657 18.59 3.95 66.43
C PRO A 657 18.89 2.61 67.09
N SER A 658 20.11 2.43 67.60
CA SER A 658 20.45 1.28 68.44
C SER A 658 19.96 1.57 69.85
N LEU A 659 18.99 0.79 70.31
CA LEU A 659 18.30 1.06 71.56
C LEU A 659 19.14 0.62 72.77
N ASN A 660 19.13 1.42 73.84
CA ASN A 660 19.90 1.13 75.05
C ASN A 660 19.10 0.29 76.05
N ASN A 661 19.51 -0.96 76.25
CA ASN A 661 18.87 -1.92 77.17
C ASN A 661 18.61 -1.36 78.59
N ALA A 662 19.48 -0.47 79.11
CA ALA A 662 19.32 0.09 80.45
C ALA A 662 18.32 1.26 80.54
N GLY A 663 17.95 1.84 79.40
CA GLY A 663 17.07 3.01 79.29
C GLY A 663 17.68 4.17 78.52
N GLU A 664 16.84 4.86 77.76
CA GLU A 664 17.15 6.10 77.04
C GLU A 664 15.88 6.91 76.74
N THR A 665 16.02 8.02 76.00
CA THR A 665 14.89 8.77 75.45
C THR A 665 14.79 8.62 73.94
N ILE A 666 13.69 8.08 73.46
CA ILE A 666 13.36 8.01 72.04
C ILE A 666 12.40 9.16 71.71
N SER A 667 12.60 9.83 70.58
CA SER A 667 11.74 10.89 70.07
C SER A 667 11.34 10.64 68.62
N LEU A 668 10.06 10.86 68.32
CA LEU A 668 9.54 10.95 66.96
C LEU A 668 9.43 12.43 66.59
N LEU A 669 10.07 12.83 65.49
CA LEU A 669 10.02 14.17 64.93
C LEU A 669 9.39 14.13 63.53
N ASP A 670 8.74 15.21 63.14
CA ASP A 670 8.35 15.40 61.73
C ASP A 670 9.55 15.83 60.86
N SER A 671 9.31 16.01 59.56
CA SER A 671 10.33 16.42 58.59
C SER A 671 10.89 17.84 58.81
N THR A 672 10.30 18.62 59.71
CA THR A 672 10.76 19.97 60.10
C THR A 672 11.46 19.98 61.47
N ASP A 673 11.83 18.81 62.00
CA ASP A 673 12.41 18.62 63.34
C ASP A 673 11.47 18.99 64.50
N GLN A 674 10.17 19.17 64.24
CA GLN A 674 9.22 19.38 65.31
C GLN A 674 8.89 18.04 65.98
N ARG A 675 9.03 17.99 67.32
CA ARG A 675 8.73 16.79 68.10
C ARG A 675 7.24 16.47 68.09
N LEU A 676 6.90 15.26 67.68
CA LEU A 676 5.55 14.69 67.69
C LEU A 676 5.28 13.87 68.95
N ASP A 677 6.21 13.00 69.36
CA ASP A 677 6.12 12.26 70.62
C ASP A 677 7.53 11.95 71.16
N SER A 678 7.62 11.61 72.43
CA SER A 678 8.85 11.14 73.04
C SER A 678 8.57 10.32 74.29
N ILE A 679 9.38 9.28 74.47
CA ILE A 679 9.29 8.34 75.57
C ILE A 679 10.68 8.14 76.17
N SER A 680 10.78 8.20 77.50
CA SER A 680 12.01 7.93 78.24
C SER A 680 11.81 6.70 79.12
N TYR A 681 12.42 5.58 78.76
CA TYR A 681 12.25 4.32 79.47
C TYR A 681 13.48 3.97 80.31
N ASN A 682 13.32 3.05 81.26
CA ASN A 682 14.38 2.46 82.05
C ASN A 682 13.98 1.05 82.50
N LEU A 683 14.89 0.30 83.12
CA LEU A 683 14.64 -1.07 83.58
C LEU A 683 13.47 -1.18 84.58
N GLU A 684 13.19 -0.15 85.39
CA GLU A 684 12.10 -0.20 86.37
C GLU A 684 10.71 -0.27 85.71
N TRP A 685 10.58 0.11 84.44
CA TRP A 685 9.32 0.07 83.70
C TRP A 685 8.79 -1.34 83.45
N TYR A 686 9.67 -2.35 83.42
CA TYR A 686 9.26 -3.74 83.29
C TYR A 686 8.44 -4.24 84.50
N GLN A 687 8.64 -3.65 85.68
CA GLN A 687 8.00 -4.04 86.95
C GLN A 687 8.11 -5.54 87.29
N ASP A 688 9.11 -6.20 86.71
CA ASP A 688 9.35 -7.64 86.78
C ASP A 688 10.86 -7.88 86.64
N GLU A 689 11.46 -8.61 87.59
CA GLU A 689 12.91 -8.84 87.62
C GLU A 689 13.39 -9.77 86.50
N ASP A 690 12.54 -10.72 86.05
CA ASP A 690 12.89 -11.64 84.98
C ASP A 690 12.85 -10.91 83.62
N LYS A 691 11.85 -10.05 83.40
CA LYS A 691 11.72 -9.29 82.15
C LYS A 691 12.79 -8.22 81.95
N GLN A 692 13.36 -7.70 83.04
CA GLN A 692 14.50 -6.77 83.00
C GLN A 692 15.76 -7.37 82.38
N THR A 693 15.84 -8.69 82.27
CA THR A 693 17.00 -9.37 81.68
C THR A 693 16.94 -9.46 80.16
N GLY A 694 15.89 -8.90 79.53
CA GLY A 694 15.68 -8.79 78.09
C GLY A 694 14.72 -9.83 77.50
N GLY A 695 14.45 -9.71 76.20
CA GLY A 695 13.49 -10.53 75.44
C GLY A 695 12.04 -10.05 75.46
N TRP A 696 11.73 -8.98 76.18
CA TRP A 696 10.39 -8.44 76.35
C TRP A 696 10.31 -6.98 75.92
N SER A 697 9.24 -6.61 75.22
CA SER A 697 8.96 -5.23 74.88
C SER A 697 8.36 -4.46 76.06
N LEU A 698 8.46 -3.14 75.98
CA LEU A 698 7.79 -2.18 76.84
C LEU A 698 6.61 -1.58 76.08
N GLU A 699 5.41 -1.71 76.64
CA GLU A 699 4.16 -1.23 76.07
C GLU A 699 3.62 -0.03 76.88
N ARG A 700 3.05 0.97 76.19
CA ARG A 700 2.57 2.23 76.76
C ARG A 700 1.06 2.33 76.89
#